data_AF-A0A366H9R9-F1
#
_entry.id   AF-A0A366H9R9-F1
#
_cell.length_a   1.000
_cell.length_b   1.000
_cell.length_c   1.000
_cell.angle_alpha   90.00
_cell.angle_beta   90.00
_cell.angle_gamma   90.00
#
_symmetry.space_group_name_H-M   'P 1'
#
loop_
_entity.id
_entity.type
_entity.pdbx_description
1 polymer ?
#
loop_
_entity_poly.entity_id
_entity_poly.type
_entity_poly.pdbx_seq_one_letter_code
_entity_poly.pdbx_strand_id
1 'polypeptide(L)'
;MSHPTGQMELDPRSGRTEFLAAFQVFWPQDGDYNERAVAGAHYLAGRWQRMVLELPPQPKHAVLRIDPCTEPGSVQFASIRITAWDNRTGGIRLRHEKDVENLHLEDLVLVPDLRCIGMVSLGLDPKCFLAPLPSRLSGRRLRLEVWVRFDPSLETALDKLRNLARHFARQRENETRLAQQEVDLQAERERCAGLEREVQAGKGLEETSRFLRAELAHVRAELDWVRNETDRLRKENERRKLALREAESTFQFRWTLPSIFTKKKRKSGIARPEGFEFNLESPKSWNLIHDTVTLIGWCFAKSDEFIQAIRASVGDKKYEGSYGRKRFDVHKVFPNYKNSDRSGFEIEVTDLPSRFTLTIEVLDDKNAWHTLATVEGRVAPSIWGLERQPRSGDGAELRFEQVMQLSTKEQGLLQKEIRAMTMKPVVSVIMPVYNTPADYLREAIQSVRSQIYPNWQLCIADDCSTNESTLQVLKEVEKSDPRILVHRCEKNGGIAAASNAALGIATGDMVALMDHDDLISPVALLRVAQASVLSSADFVYSDEGHISPGGDFLGGIYRPAFSLAYLQSHPYIVHLIAFSARLLHDIGGFNASLTISQDYDLILRAAERARNIVHIPEILYLWRQLPTSAGHQLQEKVMQTSAGILEEHSRRIDAACDVAPGIAFNFFKRQPKIDFEKSSTAIIILTKNQAALLRRCVETLEKTLPEKLPWKIVIVDHDSTDPETVELLAEYARRHTVVPYSGSFNYAALNNFGVRHGAGDAEYLLFCNNDIELTQPGWMERLLEVMADEKVGAAAPMMLYPDGNTVQHAGVSVGLCGPAEHLGKFLVSHEDGGKRLPGYQGMMWVNREVAAITTACALFRRRAYEAVGGFNEEFQVGFNDTDLCLRIWQQDYRVVYCGETFIIHHESASRGKSFTHDPHPADSRRFFETWGWLISKGDPFYNPNLRSDSTSWESAFISDRTAKPKLRRYTSPASMFTK
;
A
#
# COMPACT_ATOMS: atom_id res chain seq x y z
N MET A 1 40.05 -16.00 14.89
CA MET A 1 40.74 -15.24 15.96
C MET A 1 40.02 -13.89 16.09
N SER A 2 39.96 -13.33 17.29
CA SER A 2 39.06 -12.21 17.66
C SER A 2 39.44 -10.88 17.01
N HIS A 3 38.59 -10.32 16.14
CA HIS A 3 38.58 -8.89 15.86
C HIS A 3 38.13 -8.15 17.13
N PRO A 4 38.81 -7.07 17.56
CA PRO A 4 38.37 -6.31 18.73
C PRO A 4 37.11 -5.52 18.35
N THR A 5 35.95 -6.02 18.73
CA THR A 5 34.69 -5.24 18.79
C THR A 5 34.84 -4.16 19.85
N GLY A 6 34.26 -2.97 19.61
CA GLY A 6 34.41 -1.80 20.47
C GLY A 6 34.13 -2.11 21.95
N GLN A 7 35.04 -1.70 22.83
CA GLN A 7 34.88 -1.86 24.28
C GLN A 7 34.25 -0.62 24.89
N MET A 8 33.39 -0.83 25.89
CA MET A 8 32.86 0.24 26.74
C MET A 8 33.80 0.42 27.93
N GLU A 9 34.48 1.56 28.03
CA GLU A 9 35.35 1.89 29.16
C GLU A 9 34.82 3.09 29.94
N LEU A 10 35.04 3.09 31.26
CA LEU A 10 34.75 4.23 32.13
C LEU A 10 35.82 5.30 31.91
N ASP A 11 35.43 6.48 31.41
CA ASP A 11 36.34 7.62 31.33
C ASP A 11 36.64 8.14 32.75
N PRO A 12 37.87 8.02 33.26
CA PRO A 12 38.21 8.40 34.62
C PRO A 12 38.10 9.91 34.89
N ARG A 13 37.94 10.75 33.85
CA ARG A 13 37.76 12.21 34.01
C ARG A 13 36.29 12.64 34.08
N SER A 14 35.39 11.91 33.41
CA SER A 14 33.96 12.27 33.34
C SER A 14 33.04 11.32 34.11
N GLY A 15 33.54 10.15 34.53
CA GLY A 15 32.77 9.15 35.28
C GLY A 15 31.68 8.44 34.49
N ARG A 16 31.62 8.64 33.15
CA ARG A 16 30.64 8.02 32.26
C ARG A 16 31.29 6.90 31.45
N THR A 17 30.51 5.87 31.15
CA THR A 17 30.93 4.79 30.24
C THR A 17 30.87 5.31 28.81
N GLU A 18 32.02 5.40 28.14
CA GLU A 18 32.14 5.92 26.78
C GLU A 18 32.52 4.79 25.80
N PHE A 19 32.07 4.92 24.54
CA PHE A 19 32.32 3.92 23.50
C PHE A 19 33.66 4.20 22.81
N LEU A 20 34.55 3.20 22.79
CA LEU A 20 35.85 3.28 22.11
C LEU A 20 35.79 2.63 20.73
N ALA A 21 36.00 3.44 19.70
CA ALA A 21 36.22 2.97 18.34
C ALA A 21 37.70 2.58 18.15
N ALA A 22 37.97 1.54 17.35
CA ALA A 22 39.32 1.15 16.96
C ALA A 22 39.64 1.69 15.57
N PHE A 23 40.77 2.38 15.45
CA PHE A 23 41.36 2.76 14.17
C PHE A 23 42.56 1.85 13.89
N GLN A 24 42.59 1.20 12.73
CA GLN A 24 43.63 0.23 12.39
C GLN A 24 44.26 0.54 11.04
N VAL A 25 45.51 0.15 10.86
CA VAL A 25 46.32 0.40 9.67
C VAL A 25 47.02 -0.89 9.27
N PHE A 26 47.04 -1.19 7.98
CA PHE A 26 47.57 -2.44 7.44
C PHE A 26 48.49 -2.20 6.24
N TRP A 27 49.54 -3.01 6.12
CA TRP A 27 50.35 -3.13 4.91
C TRP A 27 50.11 -4.50 4.25
N PRO A 28 50.13 -4.59 2.91
CA PRO A 28 50.04 -5.86 2.22
C PRO A 28 51.34 -6.67 2.39
N GLN A 29 51.21 -7.99 2.53
CA GLN A 29 52.28 -8.97 2.60
C GLN A 29 52.04 -9.99 1.47
N ASP A 30 53.03 -10.18 0.59
CA ASP A 30 52.95 -11.08 -0.57
C ASP A 30 51.77 -10.82 -1.53
N GLY A 31 51.35 -9.55 -1.62
CA GLY A 31 50.26 -9.11 -2.51
C GLY A 31 48.87 -9.11 -1.86
N ASP A 32 48.74 -9.58 -0.62
CA ASP A 32 47.46 -9.64 0.10
C ASP A 32 47.53 -8.95 1.48
N TYR A 33 46.40 -8.49 2.01
CA TYR A 33 46.39 -7.83 3.34
C TYR A 33 46.19 -8.86 4.46
N ASN A 34 47.22 -9.02 5.29
CA ASN A 34 47.19 -9.79 6.53
C ASN A 34 46.10 -9.25 7.51
N GLU A 35 45.42 -10.13 8.27
CA GLU A 35 44.47 -9.78 9.34
C GLU A 35 45.09 -9.04 10.56
N ARG A 36 46.42 -8.84 10.59
CA ARG A 36 47.16 -8.23 11.70
C ARG A 36 47.60 -6.81 11.34
N ALA A 37 47.02 -5.83 12.03
CA ALA A 37 47.34 -4.42 11.86
C ALA A 37 48.81 -4.10 12.18
N VAL A 38 49.45 -3.28 11.34
CA VAL A 38 50.82 -2.79 11.54
C VAL A 38 50.89 -1.62 12.52
N ALA A 39 49.77 -0.91 12.69
CA ALA A 39 49.56 0.10 13.71
C ALA A 39 48.06 0.28 13.97
N GLY A 40 47.71 0.77 15.15
CA GLY A 40 46.33 1.12 15.47
C GLY A 40 46.24 1.84 16.81
N ALA A 41 45.10 2.48 17.06
CA ALA A 41 44.78 3.08 18.35
C ALA A 41 43.28 3.18 18.56
N HIS A 42 42.87 3.32 19.81
CA HIS A 42 41.47 3.56 20.18
C HIS A 42 41.19 5.05 20.31
N TYR A 43 39.96 5.47 19.99
CA TYR A 43 39.49 6.84 20.13
C TYR A 43 38.02 6.87 20.51
N LEU A 44 37.60 7.91 21.25
CA LEU A 44 36.24 8.02 21.78
C LEU A 44 35.23 8.40 20.69
N ALA A 45 34.07 7.75 20.68
CA ALA A 45 32.96 8.13 19.83
C ALA A 45 32.38 9.51 20.20
N GLY A 46 31.77 10.18 19.23
CA GLY A 46 31.03 11.43 19.38
C GLY A 46 31.87 12.71 19.33
N ARG A 47 33.21 12.64 19.43
CA ARG A 47 34.11 13.81 19.53
C ARG A 47 35.29 13.75 18.54
N TRP A 48 35.74 14.91 18.04
CA TRP A 48 36.93 15.01 17.20
C TRP A 48 38.21 14.72 17.99
N GLN A 49 39.03 13.79 17.50
CA GLN A 49 40.31 13.44 18.11
C GLN A 49 41.42 13.36 17.07
N ARG A 50 42.61 13.78 17.49
CA ARG A 50 43.84 13.66 16.71
C ARG A 50 44.56 12.38 17.10
N MET A 51 44.78 11.51 16.14
CA MET A 51 45.55 10.27 16.27
C MET A 51 46.88 10.44 15.55
N VAL A 52 47.96 9.95 16.17
CA VAL A 52 49.30 9.95 15.59
C VAL A 52 49.85 8.54 15.72
N LEU A 53 50.02 7.86 14.58
CA LEU A 53 50.49 6.49 14.50
C LEU A 53 51.87 6.45 13.83
N GLU A 54 52.79 5.68 14.42
CA GLU A 54 54.07 5.35 13.78
C GLU A 54 53.88 4.14 12.88
N LEU A 55 54.28 4.26 11.62
CA LEU A 55 54.18 3.18 10.65
C LEU A 55 55.58 2.66 10.29
N PRO A 56 55.75 1.33 10.16
CA PRO A 56 57.00 0.74 9.71
C PRO A 56 57.31 1.12 8.25
N PRO A 57 58.56 0.94 7.78
CA PRO A 57 58.95 1.28 6.42
C PRO A 57 58.06 0.68 5.35
N GLN A 58 57.68 1.48 4.35
CA GLN A 58 56.79 1.06 3.27
C GLN A 58 57.42 -0.08 2.44
N PRO A 59 56.73 -1.22 2.25
CA PRO A 59 57.10 -2.23 1.28
C PRO A 59 57.00 -1.69 -0.16
N LYS A 60 57.89 -2.11 -1.08
CA LYS A 60 57.89 -1.59 -2.47
C LYS A 60 56.51 -1.80 -3.12
N HIS A 61 55.96 -0.72 -3.70
CA HIS A 61 54.65 -0.70 -4.38
C HIS A 61 53.41 -0.98 -3.50
N ALA A 62 53.55 -0.96 -2.16
CA ALA A 62 52.42 -1.19 -1.26
C ALA A 62 51.46 0.00 -1.19
N VAL A 63 50.16 -0.30 -1.23
CA VAL A 63 49.02 0.59 -0.96
C VAL A 63 48.71 0.51 0.54
N LEU A 64 48.41 1.65 1.19
CA LEU A 64 48.15 1.68 2.64
C LEU A 64 46.66 1.48 2.88
N ARG A 65 46.27 0.44 3.62
CA ARG A 65 44.88 0.24 4.08
C ARG A 65 44.70 0.84 5.46
N ILE A 66 43.63 1.61 5.63
CA ILE A 66 43.17 2.16 6.89
C ILE A 66 41.75 1.68 7.14
N ASP A 67 41.50 1.20 8.35
CA ASP A 67 40.17 0.86 8.80
C ASP A 67 39.75 1.92 9.84
N PRO A 68 38.84 2.84 9.46
CA PRO A 68 38.49 4.00 10.30
C PRO A 68 37.83 3.62 11.62
N CYS A 69 37.00 2.59 11.59
CA CYS A 69 36.20 2.11 12.71
C CYS A 69 35.61 0.75 12.33
N THR A 70 35.72 -0.27 13.18
CA THR A 70 35.14 -1.60 12.93
C THR A 70 33.63 -1.70 13.16
N GLU A 71 32.99 -0.60 13.55
CA GLU A 71 31.61 -0.57 14.03
C GLU A 71 30.72 0.24 13.07
N PRO A 72 29.41 -0.10 12.99
CA PRO A 72 28.49 0.62 12.12
C PRO A 72 28.20 2.02 12.67
N GLY A 73 28.23 3.03 11.79
CA GLY A 73 28.02 4.43 12.15
C GLY A 73 28.62 5.40 11.14
N SER A 74 28.59 6.69 11.44
CA SER A 74 29.17 7.72 10.58
C SER A 74 30.60 8.08 11.01
N VAL A 75 31.55 7.99 10.09
CA VAL A 75 32.94 8.43 10.29
C VAL A 75 33.16 9.75 9.55
N GLN A 76 33.93 10.66 10.14
CA GLN A 76 34.36 11.89 9.49
C GLN A 76 35.87 12.09 9.69
N PHE A 77 36.57 12.49 8.62
CA PHE A 77 37.98 12.88 8.65
C PHE A 77 38.14 14.36 8.34
N ALA A 78 38.66 15.14 9.29
CA ALA A 78 39.00 16.54 9.04
C ALA A 78 40.35 16.68 8.32
N SER A 79 41.28 15.74 8.55
CA SER A 79 42.48 15.61 7.74
C SER A 79 43.17 14.27 7.95
N ILE A 80 43.79 13.74 6.89
CA ILE A 80 44.73 12.61 6.93
C ILE A 80 46.08 13.13 6.43
N ARG A 81 47.17 12.92 7.18
CA ARG A 81 48.52 13.34 6.79
C ARG A 81 49.53 12.22 7.00
N ILE A 82 50.36 11.95 6.00
CA ILE A 82 51.44 10.96 6.08
C ILE A 82 52.76 11.66 5.77
N THR A 83 53.72 11.63 6.69
CA THR A 83 55.05 12.26 6.56
C THR A 83 56.18 11.30 6.94
N ALA A 84 57.37 11.50 6.39
CA ALA A 84 58.56 10.81 6.90
C ALA A 84 58.88 11.27 8.33
N TRP A 85 59.40 10.37 9.16
CA TRP A 85 59.69 10.67 10.57
C TRP A 85 60.74 11.79 10.76
N ASP A 86 61.63 11.97 9.77
CA ASP A 86 62.68 13.01 9.78
C ASP A 86 62.15 14.44 9.62
N ASN A 87 60.85 14.64 9.36
CA ASN A 87 60.17 15.92 9.13
C ASN A 87 60.80 16.81 8.02
N ARG A 88 61.80 16.33 7.28
CA ARG A 88 62.49 17.08 6.20
C ARG A 88 61.95 16.72 4.83
N THR A 89 61.34 15.54 4.71
CA THR A 89 60.76 15.04 3.46
C THR A 89 59.23 15.24 3.49
N GLY A 90 58.70 16.07 2.59
CA GLY A 90 57.27 16.45 2.58
C GLY A 90 56.30 15.24 2.54
N GLY A 91 55.04 15.41 2.94
CA GLY A 91 54.07 14.32 3.06
C GLY A 91 52.91 14.35 2.06
N ILE A 92 51.98 13.38 2.18
CA ILE A 92 50.63 13.46 1.59
C ILE A 92 49.70 14.09 2.63
N ARG A 93 48.76 14.93 2.19
CA ARG A 93 47.73 15.50 3.05
C ARG A 93 46.39 15.56 2.33
N LEU A 94 45.38 14.92 2.90
CA LEU A 94 43.99 14.94 2.44
C LEU A 94 43.15 15.75 3.43
N ARG A 95 42.28 16.64 2.93
CA ARG A 95 41.41 17.49 3.77
C ARG A 95 39.99 17.65 3.24
N HIS A 96 39.80 17.60 1.91
CA HIS A 96 38.53 17.96 1.28
C HIS A 96 38.04 16.86 0.34
N GLU A 97 36.78 16.92 -0.06
CA GLU A 97 36.13 15.96 -0.96
C GLU A 97 36.88 15.75 -2.28
N LYS A 98 37.48 16.81 -2.84
CA LYS A 98 38.34 16.71 -4.04
C LYS A 98 39.60 15.83 -3.86
N ASP A 99 40.00 15.56 -2.62
CA ASP A 99 41.15 14.71 -2.32
C ASP A 99 40.74 13.22 -2.25
N VAL A 100 39.44 12.90 -2.35
CA VAL A 100 38.85 11.54 -2.29
C VAL A 100 39.28 10.67 -3.46
N GLU A 101 39.62 11.24 -4.63
CA GLU A 101 40.19 10.49 -5.76
C GLU A 101 41.47 9.70 -5.39
N ASN A 102 42.11 10.06 -4.25
CA ASN A 102 43.27 9.35 -3.72
C ASN A 102 42.89 8.24 -2.71
N LEU A 103 41.60 7.94 -2.57
CA LEU A 103 41.03 6.94 -1.67
C LEU A 103 40.24 5.91 -2.48
N HIS A 104 40.42 4.64 -2.17
CA HIS A 104 39.58 3.56 -2.67
C HIS A 104 38.86 2.90 -1.49
N LEU A 105 37.54 2.74 -1.58
CA LEU A 105 36.68 2.38 -0.46
C LEU A 105 36.03 1.01 -0.70
N GLU A 106 36.16 0.11 0.28
CA GLU A 106 35.39 -1.14 0.36
C GLU A 106 34.54 -1.12 1.64
N ASP A 107 33.25 -1.47 1.53
CA ASP A 107 32.29 -1.51 2.64
C ASP A 107 32.13 -0.20 3.46
N LEU A 108 32.54 0.93 2.85
CA LEU A 108 32.32 2.30 3.29
C LEU A 108 31.56 3.09 2.23
N VAL A 109 30.58 3.89 2.66
CA VAL A 109 29.83 4.78 1.76
C VAL A 109 30.30 6.21 1.96
N LEU A 110 30.86 6.85 0.93
CA LEU A 110 31.21 8.27 0.98
C LEU A 110 29.92 9.11 1.08
N VAL A 111 29.92 10.09 1.98
CA VAL A 111 28.82 11.05 2.12
C VAL A 111 29.39 12.45 1.88
N PRO A 112 28.89 13.20 0.89
CA PRO A 112 29.35 14.55 0.59
C PRO A 112 29.26 15.47 1.81
N ASP A 113 30.37 16.11 2.17
CA ASP A 113 30.45 17.13 3.21
C ASP A 113 31.48 18.19 2.79
N LEU A 114 31.06 19.47 2.77
CA LEU A 114 31.90 20.56 2.28
C LEU A 114 33.10 20.88 3.19
N ARG A 115 33.12 20.34 4.42
CA ARG A 115 34.12 20.72 5.45
C ARG A 115 35.05 19.57 5.85
N CYS A 116 34.72 18.33 5.55
CA CYS A 116 35.50 17.15 5.90
C CYS A 116 35.23 15.99 4.93
N ILE A 117 36.01 14.92 5.01
CA ILE A 117 35.73 13.68 4.26
C ILE A 117 34.76 12.86 5.11
N GLY A 118 33.49 12.80 4.68
CA GLY A 118 32.40 12.11 5.38
C GLY A 118 32.17 10.71 4.85
N MET A 119 31.95 9.74 5.74
CA MET A 119 31.75 8.33 5.38
C MET A 119 30.73 7.68 6.32
N VAL A 120 30.07 6.62 5.85
CA VAL A 120 29.23 5.73 6.66
C VAL A 120 29.81 4.32 6.61
N SER A 121 30.16 3.80 7.78
CA SER A 121 30.54 2.40 8.00
C SER A 121 29.30 1.57 8.27
N LEU A 122 29.18 0.43 7.61
CA LEU A 122 28.13 -0.55 7.84
C LEU A 122 28.55 -1.65 8.84
N GLY A 123 29.75 -1.55 9.41
CA GLY A 123 30.29 -2.52 10.38
C GLY A 123 30.70 -3.87 9.77
N LEU A 124 30.88 -3.94 8.46
CA LEU A 124 31.25 -5.13 7.68
C LEU A 124 32.69 -4.99 7.16
N ASP A 125 33.69 -4.92 8.06
CA ASP A 125 35.12 -4.72 7.73
C ASP A 125 35.39 -3.52 6.78
N PRO A 126 35.11 -2.28 7.23
CA PRO A 126 35.24 -1.10 6.38
C PRO A 126 36.70 -0.79 6.03
N LYS A 127 37.05 -0.87 4.75
CA LYS A 127 38.44 -0.66 4.28
C LYS A 127 38.55 0.61 3.46
N CYS A 128 39.52 1.45 3.83
CA CYS A 128 39.88 2.65 3.10
C CYS A 128 41.34 2.55 2.65
N PHE A 129 41.55 2.35 1.35
CA PHE A 129 42.88 2.27 0.74
C PHE A 129 43.33 3.65 0.26
N LEU A 130 44.54 4.05 0.62
CA LEU A 130 45.17 5.27 0.13
C LEU A 130 46.02 4.97 -1.10
N ALA A 131 45.95 5.82 -2.12
CA ALA A 131 46.79 5.74 -3.31
C ALA A 131 48.28 5.51 -2.97
N PRO A 132 49.05 4.83 -3.85
CA PRO A 132 50.45 4.49 -3.58
C PRO A 132 51.26 5.71 -3.11
N LEU A 133 51.97 5.57 -1.99
CA LEU A 133 52.77 6.68 -1.47
C LEU A 133 53.89 7.04 -2.46
N PRO A 134 54.24 8.34 -2.61
CA PRO A 134 55.35 8.77 -3.44
C PRO A 134 56.64 8.02 -3.14
N SER A 135 57.38 7.60 -4.18
CA SER A 135 58.62 6.82 -4.07
C SER A 135 59.67 7.44 -3.11
N ARG A 136 59.67 8.77 -2.96
CA ARG A 136 60.52 9.51 -2.00
C ARG A 136 60.27 9.17 -0.51
N LEU A 137 59.14 8.53 -0.19
CA LEU A 137 58.80 8.02 1.15
C LEU A 137 59.12 6.53 1.32
N SER A 138 59.45 5.82 0.24
CA SER A 138 59.73 4.38 0.24
C SER A 138 60.93 4.03 1.13
N GLY A 139 60.81 2.94 1.90
CA GLY A 139 61.89 2.46 2.77
C GLY A 139 62.18 3.30 4.03
N ARG A 140 61.40 4.36 4.29
CA ARG A 140 61.53 5.21 5.49
C ARG A 140 60.42 4.91 6.49
N ARG A 141 60.69 5.07 7.79
CA ARG A 141 59.62 5.11 8.82
C ARG A 141 58.72 6.33 8.61
N LEU A 142 57.41 6.11 8.73
CA LEU A 142 56.41 7.13 8.44
C LEU A 142 55.60 7.47 9.70
N ARG A 143 55.04 8.67 9.71
CA ARG A 143 54.07 9.14 10.70
C ARG A 143 52.74 9.40 9.99
N LEU A 144 51.68 8.75 10.46
CA LEU A 144 50.30 8.99 10.04
C LEU A 144 49.59 9.82 11.11
N GLU A 145 49.17 11.03 10.75
CA GLU A 145 48.36 11.91 11.58
C GLU A 145 46.95 12.00 11.03
N VAL A 146 45.95 11.65 11.83
CA VAL A 146 44.54 11.62 11.41
C VAL A 146 43.70 12.39 12.42
N TRP A 147 42.88 13.31 11.92
CA TRP A 147 41.80 13.89 12.72
C TRP A 147 40.51 13.19 12.34
N VAL A 148 39.96 12.41 13.27
CA VAL A 148 38.79 11.55 13.06
C VAL A 148 37.71 11.82 14.11
N ARG A 149 36.46 11.66 13.70
CA ARG A 149 35.29 11.60 14.58
C ARG A 149 34.40 10.46 14.11
N PHE A 150 33.91 9.66 15.05
CA PHE A 150 32.97 8.58 14.78
C PHE A 150 31.67 8.80 15.55
N ASP A 151 30.53 8.66 14.89
CA ASP A 151 29.21 8.70 15.49
C ASP A 151 28.52 7.34 15.32
N PRO A 152 28.30 6.57 16.41
CA PRO A 152 27.68 5.25 16.36
C PRO A 152 26.16 5.30 16.16
N SER A 153 25.56 6.49 16.05
CA SER A 153 24.12 6.64 15.80
C SER A 153 23.76 6.11 14.40
N LEU A 154 23.13 4.92 14.39
CA LEU A 154 22.55 4.31 13.19
C LEU A 154 21.50 5.21 12.54
N GLU A 155 20.74 5.97 13.34
CA GLU A 155 19.75 6.92 12.83
C GLU A 155 20.41 8.08 12.08
N THR A 156 21.52 8.61 12.60
CA THR A 156 22.31 9.66 11.93
C THR A 156 22.95 9.13 10.64
N ALA A 157 23.42 7.88 10.65
CA ALA A 157 23.94 7.22 9.45
C ALA A 157 22.85 7.02 8.38
N LEU A 158 21.66 6.56 8.79
CA LEU A 158 20.50 6.39 7.90
C LEU A 158 20.01 7.72 7.34
N ASP A 159 19.99 8.80 8.13
CA ASP A 159 19.59 10.12 7.67
C ASP A 159 20.59 10.72 6.68
N LYS A 160 21.89 10.49 6.88
CA LYS A 160 22.93 10.85 5.89
C LYS A 160 22.74 10.09 4.58
N LEU A 161 22.43 8.80 4.62
CA LEU A 161 22.14 7.98 3.43
C LEU A 161 20.83 8.42 2.74
N ARG A 162 19.79 8.78 3.50
CA ARG A 162 18.53 9.32 2.96
C ARG A 162 18.71 10.69 2.31
N ASN A 163 19.61 11.53 2.84
CA ASN A 163 19.94 12.81 2.23
C ASN A 163 20.74 12.63 0.93
N LEU A 164 21.63 11.64 0.87
CA LEU A 164 22.32 11.25 -0.36
C LEU A 164 21.33 10.75 -1.44
N ALA A 165 20.35 9.92 -1.05
CA ALA A 165 19.27 9.49 -1.95
C ALA A 165 18.44 10.67 -2.50
N ARG A 166 18.17 11.69 -1.67
CA ARG A 166 17.53 12.94 -2.10
C ARG A 166 18.42 13.77 -3.03
N HIS A 167 19.74 13.71 -2.87
CA HIS A 167 20.70 14.36 -3.76
C HIS A 167 20.73 13.70 -5.15
N PHE A 168 20.74 12.36 -5.20
CA PHE A 168 20.60 11.60 -6.45
C PHE A 168 19.27 11.90 -7.17
N ALA A 169 18.16 12.06 -6.43
CA ALA A 169 16.87 12.44 -7.01
C ALA A 169 16.91 13.84 -7.65
N ARG A 170 17.52 14.83 -6.98
CA ARG A 170 17.71 16.20 -7.51
C ARG A 170 18.67 16.26 -8.70
N GLN A 171 19.67 15.39 -8.77
CA GLN A 171 20.56 15.33 -9.92
C GLN A 171 19.85 14.75 -11.15
N ARG A 172 19.04 13.71 -10.99
CA ARG A 172 18.21 13.17 -12.08
C ARG A 172 17.20 14.19 -12.60
N GLU A 173 16.65 15.01 -11.70
CA GLU A 173 15.80 16.14 -12.06
C GLU A 173 16.56 17.20 -12.89
N ASN A 174 17.80 17.54 -12.50
CA ASN A 174 18.65 18.46 -13.27
C ASN A 174 19.12 17.88 -14.62
N GLU A 175 19.39 16.58 -14.72
CA GLU A 175 19.73 15.90 -15.97
C GLU A 175 18.55 15.84 -16.93
N THR A 176 17.35 15.59 -16.39
CA THR A 176 16.10 15.66 -17.16
C THR A 176 15.84 17.08 -17.66
N ARG A 177 16.11 18.09 -16.81
CA ARG A 177 15.97 19.51 -17.20
C ARG A 177 16.98 19.93 -18.26
N LEU A 178 18.22 19.43 -18.19
CA LEU A 178 19.24 19.66 -19.23
C LEU A 178 18.86 18.99 -20.55
N ALA A 179 18.37 17.74 -20.50
CA ALA A 179 17.91 17.02 -21.69
C ALA A 179 16.72 17.73 -22.35
N GLN A 180 15.76 18.23 -21.56
CA GLN A 180 14.64 19.01 -22.08
C GLN A 180 15.12 20.31 -22.73
N GLN A 181 16.03 21.06 -22.09
CA GLN A 181 16.58 22.29 -22.67
C GLN A 181 17.43 22.06 -23.93
N GLU A 182 18.08 20.90 -24.08
CA GLU A 182 18.77 20.53 -25.32
C GLU A 182 17.80 20.23 -26.47
N VAL A 183 16.64 19.64 -26.17
CA VAL A 183 15.54 19.48 -27.13
C VAL A 183 14.94 20.84 -27.51
N ASP A 184 14.71 21.71 -26.54
CA ASP A 184 14.18 23.07 -26.79
C ASP A 184 15.17 23.89 -27.65
N LEU A 185 16.48 23.78 -27.38
CA LEU A 185 17.52 24.42 -28.19
C LEU A 185 17.54 23.89 -29.64
N GLN A 186 17.27 22.59 -29.84
CA GLN A 186 17.20 21.99 -31.16
C GLN A 186 15.95 22.45 -31.93
N ALA A 187 14.80 22.53 -31.25
CA ALA A 187 13.56 23.03 -31.83
C ALA A 187 13.69 24.51 -32.25
N GLU A 188 14.30 25.35 -31.41
CA GLU A 188 14.54 26.76 -31.75
C GLU A 188 15.56 26.94 -32.89
N ARG A 189 16.56 26.05 -33.02
CA ARG A 189 17.46 26.03 -34.20
C ARG A 189 16.71 25.73 -35.49
N GLU A 190 15.80 24.77 -35.46
CA GLU A 190 15.00 24.38 -36.62
C GLU A 190 14.02 25.49 -37.01
N ARG A 191 13.40 26.15 -36.03
CA ARG A 191 12.56 27.33 -36.24
C ARG A 191 13.35 28.49 -36.84
N CYS A 192 14.55 28.77 -36.31
CA CYS A 192 15.43 29.81 -36.85
C CYS A 192 15.83 29.51 -38.30
N ALA A 193 16.23 28.26 -38.60
CA ALA A 193 16.56 27.82 -39.96
C ALA A 193 15.36 27.79 -40.93
N GLY A 194 14.13 27.61 -40.42
CA GLY A 194 12.89 27.75 -41.18
C GLY A 194 12.64 29.20 -41.58
N LEU A 195 12.70 30.12 -40.61
CA LEU A 195 12.54 31.57 -40.83
C LEU A 195 13.61 32.13 -41.77
N GLU A 196 14.87 31.67 -41.68
CA GLU A 196 15.94 32.07 -42.61
C GLU A 196 15.62 31.71 -44.06
N ARG A 197 15.08 30.50 -44.29
CA ARG A 197 14.67 30.04 -45.62
C ARG A 197 13.50 30.86 -46.16
N GLU A 198 12.53 31.21 -45.33
CA GLU A 198 11.40 32.06 -45.72
C GLU A 198 11.83 33.49 -46.03
N VAL A 199 12.75 34.07 -45.24
CA VAL A 199 13.37 35.37 -45.53
C VAL A 199 14.13 35.35 -46.85
N GLN A 200 14.84 34.26 -47.16
CA GLN A 200 15.58 34.09 -48.42
C GLN A 200 14.67 33.85 -49.63
N ALA A 201 13.52 33.19 -49.44
CA ALA A 201 12.57 32.85 -50.50
C ALA A 201 11.67 34.03 -50.93
N GLY A 202 11.71 35.16 -50.22
CA GLY A 202 10.81 36.29 -50.42
C GLY A 202 10.80 36.88 -51.83
N LYS A 203 9.74 36.60 -52.59
CA LYS A 203 9.24 37.45 -53.68
C LYS A 203 7.97 38.17 -53.19
N GLY A 204 8.09 39.48 -52.94
CA GLY A 204 6.96 40.41 -52.82
C GLY A 204 6.75 41.02 -51.43
N LEU A 205 6.74 42.36 -51.39
CA LEU A 205 6.45 43.28 -50.27
C LEU A 205 7.56 43.47 -49.21
N GLU A 206 8.19 44.65 -49.24
CA GLU A 206 9.26 45.09 -48.31
C GLU A 206 8.85 45.07 -46.82
N GLU A 207 7.56 45.29 -46.51
CA GLU A 207 7.06 45.26 -45.13
C GLU A 207 7.10 43.85 -44.52
N THR A 208 6.73 42.82 -45.28
CA THR A 208 6.78 41.42 -44.84
C THR A 208 8.23 40.97 -44.61
N SER A 209 9.16 41.39 -45.48
CA SER A 209 10.59 41.11 -45.29
C SER A 209 11.17 41.80 -44.06
N ARG A 210 10.68 43.01 -43.71
CA ARG A 210 11.11 43.74 -42.52
C ARG A 210 10.61 43.08 -41.23
N PHE A 211 9.36 42.61 -41.22
CA PHE A 211 8.77 41.87 -40.10
C PHE A 211 9.50 40.55 -39.85
N LEU A 212 9.68 39.73 -40.89
CA LEU A 212 10.38 38.44 -40.78
C LEU A 212 11.83 38.60 -40.34
N ARG A 213 12.54 39.67 -40.75
CA ARG A 213 13.90 39.96 -40.26
C ARG A 213 13.93 40.37 -38.79
N ALA A 214 12.92 41.10 -38.31
CA ALA A 214 12.81 41.48 -36.90
C ALA A 214 12.51 40.26 -36.01
N GLU A 215 11.62 39.38 -36.48
CA GLU A 215 11.30 38.13 -35.80
C GLU A 215 12.49 37.16 -35.79
N LEU A 216 13.22 37.06 -36.90
CA LEU A 216 14.48 36.32 -36.97
C LEU A 216 15.52 36.85 -35.97
N ALA A 217 15.65 38.17 -35.84
CA ALA A 217 16.58 38.79 -34.89
C ALA A 217 16.19 38.48 -33.43
N HIS A 218 14.88 38.45 -33.14
CA HIS A 218 14.37 38.09 -31.82
C HIS A 218 14.66 36.61 -31.47
N VAL A 219 14.31 35.70 -32.38
CA VAL A 219 14.57 34.25 -32.21
C VAL A 219 16.07 33.96 -32.07
N ARG A 220 16.94 34.68 -32.80
CA ARG A 220 18.40 34.57 -32.63
C ARG A 220 18.89 34.97 -31.23
N ALA A 221 18.36 36.05 -30.67
CA ALA A 221 18.73 36.49 -29.32
C ALA A 221 18.26 35.50 -28.24
N GLU A 222 17.08 34.90 -28.44
CA GLU A 222 16.53 33.87 -27.56
C GLU A 222 17.36 32.57 -27.64
N LEU A 223 17.78 32.19 -28.84
CA LEU A 223 18.64 31.03 -29.08
C LEU A 223 20.03 31.20 -28.45
N ASP A 224 20.61 32.40 -28.50
CA ASP A 224 21.86 32.72 -27.82
C ASP A 224 21.72 32.70 -26.29
N TRP A 225 20.58 33.11 -25.75
CA TRP A 225 20.29 33.02 -24.31
C TRP A 225 20.16 31.57 -23.85
N VAL A 226 19.33 30.77 -24.54
CA VAL A 226 19.14 29.34 -24.24
C VAL A 226 20.49 28.61 -24.33
N ARG A 227 21.27 28.85 -25.38
CA ARG A 227 22.60 28.26 -25.55
C ARG A 227 23.54 28.57 -24.37
N ASN A 228 23.59 29.83 -23.92
CA ASN A 228 24.44 30.22 -22.81
C ASN A 228 24.01 29.59 -21.48
N GLU A 229 22.71 29.46 -21.23
CA GLU A 229 22.19 28.82 -20.02
C GLU A 229 22.39 27.29 -20.07
N THR A 230 22.23 26.65 -21.24
CA THR A 230 22.57 25.22 -21.46
C THR A 230 24.07 24.97 -21.24
N ASP A 231 24.95 25.84 -21.74
CA ASP A 231 26.41 25.72 -21.53
C ASP A 231 26.82 25.92 -20.07
N ARG A 232 26.13 26.83 -19.35
CA ARG A 232 26.30 27.02 -17.91
C ARG A 232 25.89 25.76 -17.13
N LEU A 233 24.72 25.20 -17.45
CA LEU A 233 24.21 23.98 -16.81
C LEU A 233 25.05 22.76 -17.16
N ARG A 234 25.59 22.65 -18.38
CA ARG A 234 26.59 21.63 -18.75
C ARG A 234 27.83 21.72 -17.88
N LYS A 235 28.42 22.92 -17.72
CA LYS A 235 29.61 23.10 -16.86
C LYS A 235 29.33 22.78 -15.39
N GLU A 236 28.13 23.09 -14.90
CA GLU A 236 27.70 22.78 -13.55
C GLU A 236 27.45 21.27 -13.36
N ASN A 237 26.92 20.59 -14.37
CA ASN A 237 26.65 19.16 -14.37
C ASN A 237 27.94 18.34 -14.52
N GLU A 238 28.87 18.74 -15.40
CA GLU A 238 30.19 18.11 -15.53
C GLU A 238 31.04 18.23 -14.25
N ARG A 239 30.98 19.38 -13.56
CA ARG A 239 31.61 19.54 -12.23
C ARG A 239 31.03 18.61 -11.17
N ARG A 240 29.75 18.22 -11.28
CA ARG A 240 29.04 17.33 -10.35
C ARG A 240 29.18 15.85 -10.71
N LYS A 241 29.22 15.51 -12.00
CA LYS A 241 29.46 14.16 -12.53
C LYS A 241 30.83 13.62 -12.15
N LEU A 242 31.86 14.48 -12.10
CA LEU A 242 33.20 14.08 -11.66
C LEU A 242 33.20 13.65 -10.18
N ALA A 243 32.42 14.30 -9.32
CA ALA A 243 32.28 13.94 -7.90
C ALA A 243 31.41 12.69 -7.66
N LEU A 244 30.59 12.29 -8.63
CA LEU A 244 29.58 11.22 -8.46
C LEU A 244 29.98 9.88 -9.09
N ARG A 245 30.86 9.89 -10.09
CA ARG A 245 31.31 8.66 -10.78
C ARG A 245 32.02 7.66 -9.85
N GLU A 246 32.60 8.12 -8.75
CA GLU A 246 33.19 7.25 -7.71
C GLU A 246 32.14 6.72 -6.71
N ALA A 247 30.97 7.37 -6.58
CA ALA A 247 29.90 6.90 -5.70
C ALA A 247 28.97 5.88 -6.37
N GLU A 248 28.79 5.96 -7.69
CA GLU A 248 27.92 5.07 -8.45
C GLU A 248 28.47 3.64 -8.61
N SER A 249 29.80 3.44 -8.65
CA SER A 249 30.38 2.09 -8.74
C SER A 249 30.10 1.23 -7.51
N THR A 250 29.81 1.85 -6.37
CA THR A 250 29.47 1.16 -5.11
C THR A 250 27.96 1.01 -4.92
N PHE A 251 27.13 1.73 -5.69
CA PHE A 251 25.68 1.82 -5.50
C PHE A 251 24.86 0.84 -6.37
N GLN A 252 25.47 0.18 -7.36
CA GLN A 252 24.76 -0.73 -8.28
C GLN A 252 24.36 -2.10 -7.67
N PHE A 253 24.57 -2.33 -6.37
CA PHE A 253 24.33 -3.63 -5.75
C PHE A 253 23.52 -3.50 -4.44
N ARG A 254 22.20 -3.18 -4.48
CA ARG A 254 21.25 -3.48 -3.36
C ARG A 254 19.81 -2.97 -3.58
N TRP A 255 18.92 -3.89 -3.96
CA TRP A 255 17.49 -3.88 -3.61
C TRP A 255 17.15 -5.28 -3.09
N THR A 256 17.30 -5.50 -1.77
CA THR A 256 16.73 -6.62 -0.97
C THR A 256 17.37 -6.57 0.42
N LEU A 257 16.93 -5.68 1.32
CA LEU A 257 17.33 -5.72 2.74
C LEU A 257 16.28 -5.00 3.62
N PRO A 258 15.22 -5.71 4.05
CA PRO A 258 14.72 -5.45 5.41
C PRO A 258 14.68 -6.65 6.39
N SER A 259 15.05 -7.88 6.01
CA SER A 259 14.78 -9.04 6.91
C SER A 259 15.96 -9.57 7.75
N ILE A 260 17.20 -9.07 7.60
CA ILE A 260 18.37 -9.72 8.23
C ILE A 260 19.01 -8.91 9.38
N PHE A 261 18.73 -7.60 9.51
CA PHE A 261 19.43 -6.76 10.50
C PHE A 261 18.75 -6.62 11.88
N THR A 262 17.61 -7.28 12.13
CA THR A 262 17.05 -7.42 13.49
C THR A 262 17.74 -8.53 14.30
N LYS A 263 19.07 -8.55 14.31
CA LYS A 263 19.88 -9.33 15.27
C LYS A 263 20.74 -8.40 16.11
N LYS A 264 20.10 -7.63 16.99
CA LYS A 264 20.64 -7.33 18.32
C LYS A 264 19.44 -7.21 19.29
N LYS A 265 19.32 -8.23 20.15
CA LYS A 265 18.33 -8.43 21.23
C LYS A 265 16.88 -8.76 20.81
N ARG A 266 16.66 -9.98 20.31
CA ARG A 266 15.43 -10.73 20.61
C ARG A 266 15.81 -12.14 21.03
N LYS A 267 15.61 -12.45 22.33
CA LYS A 267 15.63 -13.83 22.82
C LYS A 267 14.35 -14.50 22.32
N SER A 268 14.38 -15.12 21.14
CA SER A 268 13.42 -16.19 20.87
C SER A 268 13.76 -17.30 21.86
N GLY A 269 12.85 -17.66 22.76
CA GLY A 269 13.06 -18.70 23.79
C GLY A 269 13.20 -20.12 23.25
N ILE A 270 13.63 -20.28 22.00
CA ILE A 270 13.79 -21.56 21.31
C ILE A 270 15.27 -21.93 21.41
N ALA A 271 15.57 -23.02 22.11
CA ALA A 271 16.91 -23.57 22.19
C ALA A 271 17.38 -23.98 20.79
N ARG A 272 18.62 -23.65 20.42
CA ARG A 272 19.20 -24.04 19.13
C ARG A 272 19.75 -25.46 19.25
N PRO A 273 19.37 -26.40 18.37
CA PRO A 273 19.92 -27.76 18.39
C PRO A 273 21.42 -27.76 18.09
N GLU A 274 22.18 -28.65 18.74
CA GLU A 274 23.55 -28.93 18.34
C GLU A 274 23.53 -29.61 16.95
N GLY A 275 24.34 -29.12 16.02
CA GLY A 275 24.48 -29.71 14.68
C GLY A 275 23.65 -29.08 13.55
N PHE A 276 22.62 -28.28 13.85
CA PHE A 276 21.76 -27.67 12.82
C PHE A 276 21.71 -26.13 12.93
N GLU A 277 21.53 -25.43 11.80
CA GLU A 277 21.01 -24.06 11.79
C GLU A 277 19.53 -24.10 11.40
N PHE A 278 18.71 -23.34 12.13
CA PHE A 278 17.26 -23.36 12.02
C PHE A 278 16.68 -21.99 12.32
N ASN A 279 15.65 -21.62 11.56
CA ASN A 279 14.79 -20.50 11.89
C ASN A 279 13.35 -20.77 11.45
N LEU A 280 12.42 -20.52 12.36
CA LEU A 280 10.99 -20.57 12.08
C LEU A 280 10.47 -19.18 11.72
N GLU A 281 9.88 -19.06 10.54
CA GLU A 281 9.37 -17.82 9.99
C GLU A 281 7.87 -17.65 10.23
N SER A 282 7.11 -18.74 10.22
CA SER A 282 5.68 -18.78 10.55
C SER A 282 5.37 -20.02 11.38
N PRO A 283 4.43 -19.96 12.35
CA PRO A 283 3.72 -18.78 12.82
C PRO A 283 4.61 -17.87 13.68
N LYS A 284 4.28 -16.58 13.76
CA LYS A 284 4.97 -15.65 14.67
C LYS A 284 4.46 -15.73 16.12
N SER A 285 3.31 -16.38 16.35
CA SER A 285 2.66 -16.56 17.66
C SER A 285 2.11 -17.99 17.80
N TRP A 286 2.22 -18.55 19.01
CA TRP A 286 1.67 -19.86 19.37
C TRP A 286 0.32 -19.79 20.10
N ASN A 287 -0.25 -18.58 20.22
CA ASN A 287 -1.66 -18.39 20.54
C ASN A 287 -2.43 -18.38 19.22
N LEU A 288 -2.89 -19.55 18.79
CA LEU A 288 -3.59 -19.75 17.53
C LEU A 288 -5.09 -19.47 17.68
N ILE A 289 -5.70 -19.08 16.57
CA ILE A 289 -7.14 -18.79 16.49
C ILE A 289 -7.90 -20.01 15.92
N HIS A 290 -7.22 -20.78 15.07
CA HIS A 290 -7.70 -22.05 14.52
C HIS A 290 -6.85 -23.20 15.07
N ASP A 291 -7.41 -24.41 15.00
CA ASP A 291 -6.73 -25.65 15.34
C ASP A 291 -5.80 -26.16 14.22
N THR A 292 -5.67 -25.40 13.13
CA THR A 292 -4.70 -25.62 12.06
C THR A 292 -3.63 -24.53 12.02
N VAL A 293 -2.38 -24.91 11.75
CA VAL A 293 -1.24 -24.01 11.59
C VAL A 293 -0.24 -24.51 10.56
N THR A 294 0.21 -23.61 9.68
CA THR A 294 1.29 -23.87 8.73
C THR A 294 2.62 -23.34 9.26
N LEU A 295 3.57 -24.25 9.44
CA LEU A 295 4.93 -23.96 9.86
C LEU A 295 5.78 -23.69 8.61
N ILE A 296 6.36 -22.49 8.51
CA ILE A 296 7.25 -22.12 7.42
C ILE A 296 8.58 -21.69 8.02
N GLY A 297 9.68 -22.16 7.45
CA GLY A 297 11.00 -21.74 7.89
C GLY A 297 12.11 -22.25 7.00
N TRP A 298 13.32 -22.24 7.54
CA TRP A 298 14.47 -22.85 6.91
C TRP A 298 15.33 -23.58 7.93
N CYS A 299 15.97 -24.66 7.50
CA CYS A 299 16.98 -25.39 8.26
C CYS A 299 18.01 -26.06 7.35
N PHE A 300 19.21 -26.27 7.87
CA PHE A 300 20.24 -27.07 7.21
C PHE A 300 21.23 -27.60 8.28
N ALA A 301 21.89 -28.72 7.97
CA ALA A 301 22.92 -29.29 8.83
C ALA A 301 24.22 -28.45 8.77
N LYS A 302 24.92 -28.33 9.90
CA LYS A 302 26.24 -27.68 9.97
C LYS A 302 27.37 -28.61 9.50
N SER A 303 27.12 -29.92 9.53
CA SER A 303 27.94 -30.99 8.99
C SER A 303 27.63 -31.21 7.49
N ASP A 304 28.40 -32.06 6.81
CA ASP A 304 28.13 -32.47 5.42
C ASP A 304 26.90 -33.39 5.26
N GLU A 305 26.10 -33.57 6.32
CA GLU A 305 24.93 -34.44 6.37
C GLU A 305 23.75 -33.84 5.58
N PHE A 306 22.97 -34.69 4.91
CA PHE A 306 21.77 -34.28 4.19
C PHE A 306 20.50 -34.44 5.03
N ILE A 307 19.61 -33.45 4.98
CA ILE A 307 18.27 -33.56 5.55
C ILE A 307 17.37 -34.22 4.50
N GLN A 308 16.84 -35.39 4.84
CA GLN A 308 15.98 -36.20 3.97
C GLN A 308 14.51 -35.78 4.07
N ALA A 309 14.04 -35.44 5.26
CA ALA A 309 12.66 -35.10 5.53
C ALA A 309 12.54 -34.16 6.74
N ILE A 310 11.39 -33.51 6.88
CA ILE A 310 11.05 -32.69 8.03
C ILE A 310 9.60 -32.97 8.42
N ARG A 311 9.31 -32.96 9.72
CA ARG A 311 7.94 -33.15 10.23
C ARG A 311 7.69 -32.32 11.47
N ALA A 312 6.41 -32.20 11.82
CA ALA A 312 5.97 -31.77 13.14
C ALA A 312 5.25 -32.91 13.86
N SER A 313 5.33 -32.94 15.19
CA SER A 313 4.71 -33.94 16.05
C SER A 313 3.94 -33.25 17.17
N VAL A 314 2.69 -33.65 17.41
CA VAL A 314 1.83 -33.16 18.50
C VAL A 314 1.21 -34.37 19.20
N GLY A 315 1.70 -34.69 20.40
CA GLY A 315 1.40 -35.98 21.03
C GLY A 315 1.85 -37.14 20.15
N ASP A 316 0.93 -38.06 19.84
CA ASP A 316 1.20 -39.22 18.97
C ASP A 316 1.00 -38.93 17.48
N LYS A 317 0.41 -37.78 17.11
CA LYS A 317 0.17 -37.40 15.71
C LYS A 317 1.44 -36.80 15.09
N LYS A 318 1.75 -37.21 13.86
CA LYS A 318 2.90 -36.73 13.07
C LYS A 318 2.43 -36.16 11.75
N TYR A 319 3.01 -35.03 11.36
CA TYR A 319 2.66 -34.24 10.18
C TYR A 319 3.91 -34.05 9.33
N GLU A 320 3.99 -34.76 8.21
CA GLU A 320 5.13 -34.66 7.30
C GLU A 320 5.10 -33.34 6.53
N GLY A 321 6.27 -32.74 6.34
CA GLY A 321 6.45 -31.47 5.64
C GLY A 321 7.22 -31.59 4.34
N SER A 322 7.05 -30.58 3.48
CA SER A 322 7.91 -30.40 2.31
C SER A 322 9.22 -29.74 2.73
N TYR A 323 10.35 -30.33 2.34
CA TYR A 323 11.70 -29.82 2.56
C TYR A 323 12.45 -29.68 1.22
N GLY A 324 13.42 -28.78 1.13
CA GLY A 324 14.24 -28.62 -0.09
C GLY A 324 13.87 -27.42 -0.97
N ARG A 325 13.05 -26.50 -0.46
CA ARG A 325 12.65 -25.27 -1.18
C ARG A 325 13.84 -24.32 -1.28
N LYS A 326 13.97 -23.65 -2.44
CA LYS A 326 15.11 -22.77 -2.71
C LYS A 326 15.08 -21.52 -1.83
N ARG A 327 16.20 -21.22 -1.17
CA ARG A 327 16.40 -20.10 -0.23
C ARG A 327 17.74 -19.42 -0.47
N PHE A 328 17.81 -18.65 -1.56
CA PHE A 328 19.03 -17.92 -1.95
C PHE A 328 19.43 -16.85 -0.93
N ASP A 329 18.47 -16.32 -0.19
CA ASP A 329 18.67 -15.42 0.93
C ASP A 329 19.41 -16.09 2.10
N VAL A 330 19.06 -17.34 2.41
CA VAL A 330 19.72 -18.14 3.46
C VAL A 330 21.14 -18.54 3.00
N HIS A 331 21.30 -18.97 1.75
CA HIS A 331 22.62 -19.29 1.20
C HIS A 331 23.57 -18.10 1.20
N LYS A 332 23.09 -16.88 0.93
CA LYS A 332 23.94 -15.67 1.00
C LYS A 332 24.48 -15.40 2.40
N VAL A 333 23.73 -15.76 3.45
CA VAL A 333 24.15 -15.62 4.85
C VAL A 333 25.02 -16.80 5.29
N PHE A 334 24.77 -17.98 4.74
CA PHE A 334 25.44 -19.24 5.06
C PHE A 334 26.04 -19.92 3.82
N PRO A 335 26.94 -19.25 3.07
CA PRO A 335 27.37 -19.73 1.76
C PRO A 335 28.27 -20.96 1.86
N ASN A 336 28.92 -21.14 3.00
CA ASN A 336 29.86 -22.24 3.25
C ASN A 336 29.18 -23.54 3.70
N TYR A 337 27.86 -23.53 3.89
CA TYR A 337 27.11 -24.72 4.31
C TYR A 337 26.37 -25.34 3.14
N LYS A 338 26.56 -26.64 2.95
CA LYS A 338 25.96 -27.40 1.85
C LYS A 338 24.44 -27.41 1.98
N ASN A 339 23.74 -27.22 0.86
CA ASN A 339 22.26 -27.16 0.79
C ASN A 339 21.60 -25.97 1.53
N SER A 340 22.36 -24.96 1.97
CA SER A 340 21.76 -23.75 2.54
C SER A 340 20.90 -22.98 1.52
N ASP A 341 21.11 -23.20 0.22
CA ASP A 341 20.30 -22.72 -0.91
C ASP A 341 19.02 -23.52 -1.14
N ARG A 342 18.87 -24.70 -0.54
CA ARG A 342 17.67 -25.56 -0.57
C ARG A 342 17.22 -25.92 0.85
N SER A 343 17.31 -24.96 1.76
CA SER A 343 17.03 -25.13 3.18
C SER A 343 15.58 -24.87 3.59
N GLY A 344 14.72 -24.40 2.67
CA GLY A 344 13.36 -24.01 3.00
C GLY A 344 12.43 -25.20 3.25
N PHE A 345 11.54 -25.04 4.23
CA PHE A 345 10.53 -26.04 4.57
C PHE A 345 9.14 -25.45 4.80
N GLU A 346 8.13 -26.31 4.65
CA GLU A 346 6.73 -26.05 5.01
C GLU A 346 6.06 -27.32 5.57
N ILE A 347 5.41 -27.22 6.73
CA ILE A 347 4.65 -28.30 7.36
C ILE A 347 3.26 -27.77 7.73
N GLU A 348 2.19 -28.47 7.37
CA GLU A 348 0.84 -28.15 7.82
C GLU A 348 0.43 -29.05 8.99
N VAL A 349 -0.06 -28.45 10.07
CA VAL A 349 -0.45 -29.16 11.30
C VAL A 349 -1.90 -28.83 11.62
N THR A 350 -2.78 -29.83 11.57
CA THR A 350 -4.24 -29.72 11.79
C THR A 350 -4.68 -30.37 13.10
N ASP A 351 -5.92 -30.15 13.54
CA ASP A 351 -6.54 -30.74 14.74
C ASP A 351 -5.79 -30.47 16.07
N LEU A 352 -5.22 -29.27 16.24
CA LEU A 352 -4.51 -28.90 17.46
C LEU A 352 -5.45 -28.79 18.67
N PRO A 353 -5.13 -29.45 19.79
CA PRO A 353 -5.93 -29.29 21.01
C PRO A 353 -5.83 -27.86 21.57
N SER A 354 -6.82 -27.47 22.39
CA SER A 354 -6.91 -26.13 23.00
C SER A 354 -5.63 -25.66 23.72
N ARG A 355 -4.83 -26.60 24.23
CA ARG A 355 -3.42 -26.43 24.59
C ARG A 355 -2.63 -27.56 23.96
N PHE A 356 -1.49 -27.25 23.35
CA PHE A 356 -0.67 -28.23 22.65
C PHE A 356 0.82 -27.97 22.89
N THR A 357 1.59 -29.05 22.79
CA THR A 357 3.06 -29.01 22.67
C THR A 357 3.40 -29.60 21.30
N LEU A 358 4.04 -28.79 20.47
CA LEU A 358 4.42 -29.15 19.11
C LEU A 358 5.95 -29.27 19.01
N THR A 359 6.43 -30.33 18.39
CA THR A 359 7.86 -30.58 18.17
C THR A 359 8.15 -30.64 16.68
N ILE A 360 9.12 -29.85 16.20
CA ILE A 360 9.60 -29.88 14.82
C ILE A 360 10.85 -30.76 14.77
N GLU A 361 10.89 -31.71 13.84
CA GLU A 361 11.97 -32.67 13.71
C GLU A 361 12.46 -32.78 12.26
N VAL A 362 13.75 -33.05 12.07
CA VAL A 362 14.35 -33.38 10.76
C VAL A 362 14.93 -34.79 10.77
N LEU A 363 14.87 -35.46 9.62
CA LEU A 363 15.49 -36.75 9.38
C LEU A 363 16.84 -36.54 8.70
N ASP A 364 17.93 -37.00 9.31
CA ASP A 364 19.26 -36.97 8.69
C ASP A 364 19.47 -38.14 7.71
N ASP A 365 20.62 -38.15 7.03
CA ASP A 365 21.03 -39.19 6.07
C ASP A 365 21.42 -40.54 6.72
N LYS A 366 21.49 -40.60 8.05
CA LYS A 366 21.67 -41.81 8.85
C LYS A 366 20.34 -42.39 9.35
N ASN A 367 19.22 -41.84 8.89
CA ASN A 367 17.85 -42.20 9.28
C ASN A 367 17.55 -41.97 10.78
N ALA A 368 18.22 -41.00 11.41
CA ALA A 368 17.92 -40.55 12.75
C ALA A 368 17.08 -39.26 12.72
N TRP A 369 16.02 -39.21 13.54
CA TRP A 369 15.22 -38.01 13.74
C TRP A 369 15.84 -37.11 14.81
N HIS A 370 16.02 -35.83 14.48
CA HIS A 370 16.56 -34.81 15.36
C HIS A 370 15.54 -33.72 15.62
N THR A 371 15.35 -33.35 16.88
CA THR A 371 14.44 -32.26 17.26
C THR A 371 15.08 -30.90 16.99
N LEU A 372 14.41 -30.06 16.20
CA LEU A 372 14.81 -28.69 15.90
C LEU A 372 14.26 -27.67 16.91
N ALA A 373 13.00 -27.83 17.30
CA ALA A 373 12.34 -26.95 18.24
C ALA A 373 11.15 -27.65 18.89
N THR A 374 10.88 -27.34 20.15
CA THR A 374 9.63 -27.67 20.84
C THR A 374 8.98 -26.37 21.30
N VAL A 375 7.69 -26.24 21.04
CA VAL A 375 6.92 -25.03 21.29
C VAL A 375 5.60 -25.38 21.97
N GLU A 376 5.22 -24.56 22.95
CA GLU A 376 3.93 -24.68 23.62
C GLU A 376 2.99 -23.59 23.10
N GLY A 377 1.74 -23.98 22.84
CA GLY A 377 0.73 -23.09 22.29
C GLY A 377 -0.67 -23.38 22.81
N ARG A 378 -1.61 -22.52 22.43
CA ARG A 378 -3.03 -22.69 22.72
C ARG A 378 -3.88 -22.25 21.53
N VAL A 379 -5.03 -22.89 21.35
CA VAL A 379 -6.06 -22.50 20.39
C VAL A 379 -7.17 -21.78 21.14
N ALA A 380 -7.49 -20.54 20.75
CA ALA A 380 -8.57 -19.77 21.37
C ALA A 380 -9.95 -20.31 20.93
N PRO A 381 -10.98 -20.32 21.80
CA PRO A 381 -12.33 -20.69 21.39
C PRO A 381 -12.84 -19.70 20.32
N SER A 382 -13.28 -20.21 19.17
CA SER A 382 -13.90 -19.40 18.13
C SER A 382 -15.29 -18.96 18.61
N ILE A 383 -15.58 -17.66 18.55
CA ILE A 383 -16.87 -17.10 19.01
C ILE A 383 -17.66 -16.46 17.86
N TRP A 384 -17.09 -16.31 16.66
CA TRP A 384 -17.80 -15.80 15.48
C TRP A 384 -17.19 -16.40 14.23
N GLY A 385 -17.99 -16.94 13.31
CA GLY A 385 -17.57 -17.33 11.95
C GLY A 385 -17.20 -16.14 11.04
N LEU A 386 -16.78 -15.03 11.65
CA LEU A 386 -16.06 -13.92 11.05
C LEU A 386 -14.61 -14.09 11.50
N GLU A 387 -13.73 -14.46 10.58
CA GLU A 387 -12.30 -14.58 10.84
C GLU A 387 -11.81 -13.36 11.63
N ARG A 388 -11.38 -13.57 12.87
CA ARG A 388 -10.56 -12.57 13.56
C ARG A 388 -9.29 -12.43 12.72
N GLN A 389 -9.06 -11.21 12.24
CA GLN A 389 -7.90 -10.88 11.41
C GLN A 389 -6.61 -11.47 12.02
N PRO A 390 -5.68 -11.98 11.18
CA PRO A 390 -4.38 -12.38 11.67
C PRO A 390 -3.72 -11.19 12.38
N ARG A 391 -3.39 -11.36 13.66
CA ARG A 391 -2.53 -10.43 14.38
C ARG A 391 -1.18 -10.39 13.68
N SER A 392 -0.90 -9.33 12.93
CA SER A 392 0.44 -9.05 12.41
C SER A 392 1.39 -8.87 13.60
N GLY A 393 2.38 -9.75 13.74
CA GLY A 393 3.32 -9.73 14.85
C GLY A 393 4.08 -8.40 14.98
N ASP A 394 4.23 -7.96 16.24
CA ASP A 394 5.15 -6.92 16.72
C ASP A 394 5.10 -5.53 16.06
N GLY A 395 3.96 -5.13 15.48
CA GLY A 395 3.65 -3.72 15.33
C GLY A 395 3.02 -3.16 16.60
N ALA A 396 3.41 -1.95 16.99
CA ALA A 396 2.67 -1.24 18.03
C ALA A 396 1.24 -1.01 17.52
N GLU A 397 0.33 -1.91 17.90
CA GLU A 397 -1.11 -1.73 17.72
C GLU A 397 -1.51 -0.37 18.32
N LEU A 398 -2.46 0.32 17.68
CA LEU A 398 -3.11 1.47 18.29
C LEU A 398 -3.66 1.03 19.63
N ARG A 399 -3.09 1.54 20.72
CA ARG A 399 -3.57 1.25 22.06
C ARG A 399 -4.85 2.04 22.32
N PHE A 400 -5.72 1.49 23.17
CA PHE A 400 -6.91 2.20 23.63
C PHE A 400 -6.58 3.62 24.12
N GLU A 401 -5.51 3.78 24.91
CA GLU A 401 -5.02 5.08 25.37
C GLU A 401 -4.62 6.00 24.23
N GLN A 402 -3.95 5.47 23.21
CA GLN A 402 -3.61 6.26 22.03
C GLN A 402 -4.87 6.72 21.32
N VAL A 403 -5.97 5.95 21.35
CA VAL A 403 -7.25 6.35 20.75
C VAL A 403 -7.99 7.39 21.58
N MET A 404 -8.07 7.15 22.89
CA MET A 404 -8.95 7.87 23.82
C MET A 404 -8.28 9.02 24.57
N GLN A 405 -6.98 9.23 24.42
CA GLN A 405 -6.26 10.33 25.07
C GLN A 405 -5.61 11.25 24.05
N LEU A 406 -5.69 12.55 24.32
CA LEU A 406 -5.00 13.59 23.56
C LEU A 406 -3.85 14.14 24.39
N SER A 407 -2.65 14.15 23.82
CA SER A 407 -1.50 14.84 24.42
C SER A 407 -1.76 16.35 24.51
N THR A 408 -1.09 17.03 25.44
CA THR A 408 -1.19 18.50 25.58
C THR A 408 -0.88 19.24 24.28
N LYS A 409 0.07 18.72 23.49
CA LYS A 409 0.43 19.27 22.19
C LYS A 409 -0.70 19.15 21.18
N GLU A 410 -1.35 17.99 21.10
CA GLU A 410 -2.49 17.75 20.21
C GLU A 410 -3.68 18.63 20.59
N GLN A 411 -4.02 18.68 21.89
CA GLN A 411 -5.10 19.55 22.38
C GLN A 411 -4.86 21.01 21.97
N GLY A 412 -3.64 21.52 22.14
CA GLY A 412 -3.29 22.89 21.75
C GLY A 412 -3.38 23.17 20.24
N LEU A 413 -3.15 22.16 19.39
CA LEU A 413 -3.32 22.28 17.93
C LEU A 413 -4.80 22.26 17.54
N LEU A 414 -5.57 21.30 18.06
CA LEU A 414 -7.00 21.15 17.76
C LEU A 414 -7.81 22.35 18.26
N GLN A 415 -7.46 22.93 19.41
CA GLN A 415 -8.08 24.16 19.89
C GLN A 415 -7.83 25.36 18.95
N LYS A 416 -6.66 25.42 18.30
CA LYS A 416 -6.40 26.46 17.28
C LYS A 416 -7.23 26.22 16.03
N GLU A 417 -7.39 24.96 15.59
CA GLU A 417 -8.27 24.61 14.47
C GLU A 417 -9.72 25.01 14.77
N ILE A 418 -10.24 24.67 15.94
CA ILE A 418 -11.60 25.05 16.38
C ILE A 418 -11.77 26.57 16.40
N ARG A 419 -10.76 27.33 16.83
CA ARG A 419 -10.81 28.81 16.82
C ARG A 419 -10.82 29.38 15.40
N ALA A 420 -10.16 28.71 14.45
CA ALA A 420 -10.08 29.13 13.05
C ALA A 420 -11.33 28.77 12.23
N MET A 421 -12.19 27.87 12.71
CA MET A 421 -13.44 27.53 12.03
C MET A 421 -14.38 28.75 11.97
N THR A 422 -14.76 29.14 10.75
CA THR A 422 -15.69 30.24 10.46
C THR A 422 -17.12 29.90 10.90
N MET A 423 -17.56 28.66 10.66
CA MET A 423 -18.81 28.10 11.13
C MET A 423 -18.53 26.99 12.14
N LYS A 424 -19.30 26.96 13.24
CA LYS A 424 -19.14 25.97 14.31
C LYS A 424 -20.47 25.28 14.57
N PRO A 425 -20.88 24.35 13.68
CA PRO A 425 -22.18 23.70 13.76
C PRO A 425 -22.33 22.95 15.08
N VAL A 426 -23.55 22.92 15.61
CA VAL A 426 -23.87 22.10 16.78
C VAL A 426 -24.06 20.66 16.32
N VAL A 427 -23.37 19.72 16.98
CA VAL A 427 -23.56 18.29 16.74
C VAL A 427 -24.45 17.70 17.84
N SER A 428 -25.67 17.28 17.48
CA SER A 428 -26.56 16.53 18.37
C SER A 428 -26.23 15.04 18.30
N VAL A 429 -25.84 14.44 19.41
CA VAL A 429 -25.61 12.99 19.54
C VAL A 429 -26.92 12.35 20.00
N ILE A 430 -27.44 11.40 19.22
CA ILE A 430 -28.66 10.64 19.51
C ILE A 430 -28.29 9.33 20.18
N MET A 431 -28.84 9.08 21.37
CA MET A 431 -28.54 7.89 22.17
C MET A 431 -29.84 7.27 22.72
N PRO A 432 -30.41 6.25 22.06
CA PRO A 432 -31.47 5.45 22.65
C PRO A 432 -30.90 4.62 23.81
N VAL A 433 -31.63 4.50 24.92
CA VAL A 433 -31.20 3.78 26.14
C VAL A 433 -32.29 2.81 26.59
N TYR A 434 -31.93 1.55 26.86
CA TYR A 434 -32.84 0.60 27.48
C TYR A 434 -32.09 -0.39 28.37
N ASN A 435 -32.31 -0.31 29.69
CA ASN A 435 -31.74 -1.22 30.69
C ASN A 435 -30.20 -1.40 30.62
N THR A 436 -29.49 -0.38 30.15
CA THR A 436 -28.03 -0.39 30.00
C THR A 436 -27.34 -0.48 31.36
N PRO A 437 -26.31 -1.34 31.51
CA PRO A 437 -25.47 -1.36 32.71
C PRO A 437 -24.90 0.03 33.03
N ALA A 438 -24.98 0.44 34.29
CA ALA A 438 -24.66 1.80 34.71
C ALA A 438 -23.23 2.24 34.35
N ASP A 439 -22.25 1.33 34.47
CA ASP A 439 -20.86 1.65 34.15
C ASP A 439 -20.66 1.95 32.66
N TYR A 440 -21.24 1.14 31.78
CA TYR A 440 -21.17 1.37 30.33
C TYR A 440 -21.87 2.66 29.92
N LEU A 441 -23.06 2.93 30.47
CA LEU A 441 -23.78 4.18 30.20
C LEU A 441 -22.99 5.40 30.67
N ARG A 442 -22.36 5.34 31.85
CA ARG A 442 -21.50 6.42 32.36
C ARG A 442 -20.28 6.63 31.46
N GLU A 443 -19.62 5.56 31.01
CA GLU A 443 -18.48 5.66 30.10
C GLU A 443 -18.88 6.27 28.74
N ALA A 444 -20.00 5.83 28.17
CA ALA A 444 -20.55 6.36 26.93
C ALA A 444 -20.80 7.87 27.03
N ILE A 445 -21.56 8.31 28.06
CA ILE A 445 -21.84 9.72 28.31
C ILE A 445 -20.54 10.51 28.57
N GLN A 446 -19.60 9.93 29.33
CA GLN A 446 -18.32 10.59 29.61
C GLN A 446 -17.48 10.80 28.34
N SER A 447 -17.53 9.87 27.38
CA SER A 447 -16.83 10.02 26.10
C SER A 447 -17.36 11.19 25.26
N VAL A 448 -18.67 11.47 25.34
CA VAL A 448 -19.30 12.67 24.76
C VAL A 448 -18.91 13.93 25.54
N ARG A 449 -18.91 13.89 26.87
CA ARG A 449 -18.47 15.03 27.71
C ARG A 449 -17.02 15.43 27.48
N SER A 450 -16.18 14.46 27.13
CA SER A 450 -14.73 14.63 26.95
C SER A 450 -14.33 15.11 25.55
N GLN A 451 -15.29 15.41 24.68
CA GLN A 451 -15.02 15.91 23.33
C GLN A 451 -14.30 17.25 23.36
N ILE A 452 -13.25 17.39 22.54
CA ILE A 452 -12.49 18.64 22.41
C ILE A 452 -13.31 19.74 21.74
N TYR A 453 -14.28 19.35 20.89
CA TYR A 453 -15.21 20.26 20.26
C TYR A 453 -16.28 20.67 21.28
N PRO A 454 -16.53 21.98 21.49
CA PRO A 454 -17.43 22.42 22.56
C PRO A 454 -18.92 22.45 22.17
N ASN A 455 -19.23 22.54 20.87
CA ASN A 455 -20.58 22.77 20.37
C ASN A 455 -21.29 21.45 20.08
N TRP A 456 -21.76 20.80 21.14
CA TRP A 456 -22.54 19.57 21.03
C TRP A 456 -23.71 19.56 22.00
N GLN A 457 -24.66 18.69 21.71
CA GLN A 457 -25.79 18.36 22.56
C GLN A 457 -25.91 16.83 22.60
N LEU A 458 -26.18 16.23 23.76
CA LEU A 458 -26.45 14.80 23.89
C LEU A 458 -27.95 14.61 24.14
N CYS A 459 -28.64 13.97 23.21
CA CYS A 459 -30.07 13.73 23.24
C CYS A 459 -30.31 12.25 23.55
N ILE A 460 -30.70 11.97 24.78
CA ILE A 460 -30.95 10.63 25.28
C ILE A 460 -32.45 10.36 25.27
N ALA A 461 -32.87 9.22 24.73
CA ALA A 461 -34.23 8.71 24.88
C ALA A 461 -34.20 7.40 25.67
N ASP A 462 -34.71 7.45 26.90
CA ASP A 462 -34.94 6.26 27.72
C ASP A 462 -36.19 5.53 27.24
N ASP A 463 -36.00 4.36 26.63
CA ASP A 463 -37.05 3.51 26.04
C ASP A 463 -37.79 2.69 27.11
N CYS A 464 -38.19 3.37 28.19
CA CYS A 464 -38.87 2.80 29.35
C CYS A 464 -38.01 1.76 30.11
N SER A 465 -36.77 2.13 30.47
CA SER A 465 -35.91 1.29 31.32
C SER A 465 -36.58 0.95 32.65
N THR A 466 -36.40 -0.29 33.10
CA THR A 466 -36.90 -0.82 34.37
C THR A 466 -35.81 -0.99 35.43
N ASN A 467 -34.54 -0.98 35.02
CA ASN A 467 -33.41 -1.10 35.93
C ASN A 467 -33.13 0.24 36.63
N GLU A 468 -33.24 0.25 37.97
CA GLU A 468 -33.03 1.46 38.79
C GLU A 468 -31.64 2.06 38.59
N SER A 469 -30.61 1.25 38.33
CA SER A 469 -29.25 1.76 38.12
C SER A 469 -29.15 2.63 36.86
N THR A 470 -29.82 2.25 35.76
CA THR A 470 -29.92 3.04 34.53
C THR A 470 -30.68 4.34 34.79
N LEU A 471 -31.86 4.26 35.44
CA LEU A 471 -32.68 5.42 35.77
C LEU A 471 -31.95 6.43 36.66
N GLN A 472 -31.16 5.94 37.61
CA GLN A 472 -30.36 6.77 38.50
C GLN A 472 -29.24 7.51 37.73
N VAL A 473 -28.52 6.84 36.83
CA VAL A 473 -27.53 7.49 35.95
C VAL A 473 -28.20 8.62 35.15
N LEU A 474 -29.35 8.35 34.52
CA LEU A 474 -30.07 9.35 33.73
C LEU A 474 -30.50 10.58 34.54
N LYS A 475 -31.02 10.37 35.77
CA LYS A 475 -31.38 11.47 36.69
C LYS A 475 -30.18 12.32 37.10
N GLU A 476 -29.01 11.70 37.28
CA GLU A 476 -27.78 12.39 37.66
C GLU A 476 -27.21 13.22 36.51
N VAL A 477 -27.12 12.65 35.31
CA VAL A 477 -26.49 13.32 34.17
C VAL A 477 -27.30 14.51 33.68
N GLU A 478 -28.63 14.40 33.66
CA GLU A 478 -29.58 15.45 33.31
C GLU A 478 -29.40 16.72 34.17
N LYS A 479 -29.01 16.56 35.44
CA LYS A 479 -28.73 17.69 36.35
C LYS A 479 -27.31 18.23 36.24
N SER A 480 -26.37 17.44 35.72
CA SER A 480 -24.94 17.71 35.81
C SER A 480 -24.37 18.50 34.62
N ASP A 481 -25.05 18.52 33.47
CA ASP A 481 -24.61 19.24 32.27
C ASP A 481 -25.84 19.66 31.44
N PRO A 482 -26.09 20.96 31.23
CA PRO A 482 -27.28 21.45 30.53
C PRO A 482 -27.31 21.08 29.03
N ARG A 483 -26.20 20.56 28.47
CA ARG A 483 -26.15 20.07 27.09
C ARG A 483 -26.69 18.64 26.95
N ILE A 484 -26.96 17.95 28.06
CA ILE A 484 -27.52 16.61 28.07
C ILE A 484 -29.03 16.72 28.28
N LEU A 485 -29.81 16.35 27.27
CA LEU A 485 -31.26 16.29 27.31
C LEU A 485 -31.71 14.84 27.44
N VAL A 486 -32.64 14.56 28.35
CA VAL A 486 -33.19 13.22 28.55
C VAL A 486 -34.70 13.25 28.32
N HIS A 487 -35.16 12.49 27.33
CA HIS A 487 -36.57 12.19 27.12
C HIS A 487 -36.88 10.80 27.68
N ARG A 488 -38.00 10.66 28.39
CA ARG A 488 -38.46 9.37 28.95
C ARG A 488 -39.69 8.92 28.19
N CYS A 489 -39.59 7.81 27.48
CA CYS A 489 -40.70 7.25 26.72
C CYS A 489 -41.75 6.65 27.66
N GLU A 490 -43.03 6.80 27.33
CA GLU A 490 -44.16 6.26 28.13
C GLU A 490 -44.25 4.73 28.08
N LYS A 491 -43.71 4.12 27.02
CA LYS A 491 -43.67 2.67 26.80
C LYS A 491 -42.41 2.30 26.03
N ASN A 492 -41.98 1.05 26.14
CA ASN A 492 -40.92 0.52 25.30
C ASN A 492 -41.42 0.40 23.85
N GLY A 493 -40.86 1.23 22.97
CA GLY A 493 -41.19 1.28 21.54
C GLY A 493 -40.13 0.63 20.65
N GLY A 494 -39.00 0.23 21.21
CA GLY A 494 -37.85 -0.32 20.49
C GLY A 494 -36.90 0.78 20.00
N ILE A 495 -35.71 0.34 19.55
CA ILE A 495 -34.59 1.21 19.20
C ILE A 495 -34.92 2.29 18.17
N ALA A 496 -35.73 1.99 17.15
CA ALA A 496 -36.10 2.96 16.13
C ALA A 496 -37.03 4.06 16.68
N ALA A 497 -38.00 3.70 17.51
CA ALA A 497 -38.90 4.65 18.16
C ALA A 497 -38.15 5.54 19.17
N ALA A 498 -37.28 4.94 19.99
CA ALA A 498 -36.42 5.67 20.91
C ALA A 498 -35.44 6.61 20.19
N SER A 499 -34.84 6.17 19.08
CA SER A 499 -33.97 7.01 18.26
C SER A 499 -34.72 8.21 17.67
N ASN A 500 -35.97 8.01 17.21
CA ASN A 500 -36.82 9.11 16.77
C ASN A 500 -37.23 10.06 17.91
N ALA A 501 -37.46 9.55 19.13
CA ALA A 501 -37.76 10.38 20.28
C ALA A 501 -36.56 11.26 20.68
N ALA A 502 -35.35 10.70 20.66
CA ALA A 502 -34.12 11.44 20.86
C ALA A 502 -33.85 12.44 19.72
N LEU A 503 -34.14 12.07 18.47
CA LEU A 503 -34.08 12.99 17.32
C LEU A 503 -35.08 14.16 17.47
N GLY A 504 -36.27 13.91 18.02
CA GLY A 504 -37.31 14.94 18.21
C GLY A 504 -36.95 16.05 19.19
N ILE A 505 -35.99 15.81 20.09
CA ILE A 505 -35.46 16.84 21.01
C ILE A 505 -34.12 17.43 20.54
N ALA A 506 -33.56 16.94 19.43
CA ALA A 506 -32.29 17.40 18.90
C ALA A 506 -32.44 18.75 18.19
N THR A 507 -31.45 19.63 18.38
CA THR A 507 -31.45 21.01 17.84
C THR A 507 -30.21 21.33 17.00
N GLY A 508 -29.28 20.38 16.87
CA GLY A 508 -28.03 20.57 16.16
C GLY A 508 -28.17 20.60 14.65
N ASP A 509 -27.21 21.23 13.98
CA ASP A 509 -27.10 21.26 12.52
C ASP A 509 -26.76 19.88 11.95
N MET A 510 -25.97 19.12 12.71
CA MET A 510 -25.58 17.74 12.43
C MET A 510 -26.08 16.82 13.54
N VAL A 511 -26.47 15.61 13.16
CA VAL A 511 -27.00 14.58 14.05
C VAL A 511 -26.11 13.35 13.94
N ALA A 512 -25.41 13.00 15.01
CA ALA A 512 -24.55 11.82 15.11
C ALA A 512 -25.24 10.70 15.89
N LEU A 513 -25.09 9.45 15.47
CA LEU A 513 -25.71 8.30 16.13
C LEU A 513 -24.70 7.58 17.02
N MET A 514 -25.10 7.24 18.25
CA MET A 514 -24.23 6.58 19.21
C MET A 514 -25.02 5.62 20.11
N ASP A 515 -24.53 4.40 20.23
CA ASP A 515 -25.11 3.42 21.14
C ASP A 515 -24.70 3.68 22.60
N HIS A 516 -25.58 3.28 23.51
CA HIS A 516 -25.52 3.64 24.93
C HIS A 516 -24.39 2.95 25.72
N ASP A 517 -23.70 1.99 25.13
CA ASP A 517 -22.63 1.16 25.72
C ASP A 517 -21.28 1.27 24.99
N ASP A 518 -21.21 2.11 23.97
CA ASP A 518 -20.02 2.35 23.15
C ASP A 518 -19.34 3.69 23.48
N LEU A 519 -18.18 3.92 22.88
CA LEU A 519 -17.38 5.14 23.10
C LEU A 519 -17.09 5.84 21.78
N ILE A 520 -17.00 7.18 21.83
CA ILE A 520 -16.48 7.98 20.71
C ILE A 520 -15.13 8.59 21.06
N SER A 521 -14.24 8.64 20.07
CA SER A 521 -12.91 9.26 20.18
C SER A 521 -13.01 10.74 20.60
N PRO A 522 -12.09 11.30 21.40
CA PRO A 522 -12.15 12.70 21.87
C PRO A 522 -12.23 13.78 20.78
N VAL A 523 -11.94 13.42 19.53
CA VAL A 523 -12.00 14.30 18.36
C VAL A 523 -13.20 14.04 17.45
N ALA A 524 -14.03 13.04 17.74
CA ALA A 524 -15.11 12.58 16.86
C ALA A 524 -16.05 13.71 16.42
N LEU A 525 -16.56 14.50 17.37
CA LEU A 525 -17.50 15.58 17.04
C LEU A 525 -16.82 16.76 16.33
N LEU A 526 -15.53 17.01 16.59
CA LEU A 526 -14.75 17.98 15.82
C LEU A 526 -14.67 17.57 14.35
N ARG A 527 -14.40 16.29 14.10
CA ARG A 527 -14.22 15.75 12.75
C ARG A 527 -15.54 15.77 11.97
N VAL A 528 -16.65 15.43 12.60
CA VAL A 528 -18.00 15.59 12.01
C VAL A 528 -18.27 17.06 11.67
N ALA A 529 -18.00 17.99 12.60
CA ALA A 529 -18.17 19.41 12.36
C ALA A 529 -17.29 19.92 11.20
N GLN A 530 -16.01 19.51 11.15
CA GLN A 530 -15.09 19.84 10.07
C GLN A 530 -15.57 19.31 8.72
N ALA A 531 -16.02 18.06 8.64
CA ALA A 531 -16.54 17.48 7.40
C ALA A 531 -17.77 18.25 6.88
N SER A 532 -18.69 18.63 7.78
CA SER A 532 -19.87 19.42 7.39
C SER A 532 -19.51 20.81 6.84
N VAL A 533 -18.48 21.47 7.39
CA VAL A 533 -18.09 22.84 6.98
C VAL A 533 -17.17 22.84 5.76
N LEU A 534 -16.16 21.95 5.74
CA LEU A 534 -15.13 21.94 4.70
C LEU A 534 -15.61 21.27 3.41
N SER A 535 -16.51 20.31 3.53
CA SER A 535 -16.96 19.48 2.39
C SER A 535 -18.46 19.59 2.14
N SER A 536 -19.17 20.45 2.88
CA SER A 536 -20.63 20.55 2.81
C SER A 536 -21.30 19.18 2.97
N ALA A 537 -20.73 18.32 3.82
CA ALA A 537 -21.19 16.95 4.02
C ALA A 537 -22.58 16.95 4.66
N ASP A 538 -23.53 16.25 4.04
CA ASP A 538 -24.84 15.97 4.63
C ASP A 538 -24.99 14.52 5.12
N PHE A 539 -24.03 13.65 4.79
CA PHE A 539 -23.85 12.32 5.37
C PHE A 539 -22.35 12.05 5.59
N VAL A 540 -21.98 11.73 6.82
CA VAL A 540 -20.61 11.43 7.27
C VAL A 540 -20.56 10.05 7.89
N TYR A 541 -19.50 9.29 7.61
CA TYR A 541 -19.19 8.07 8.35
C TYR A 541 -17.69 7.92 8.60
N SER A 542 -17.29 7.13 9.61
CA SER A 542 -15.89 6.94 9.99
C SER A 542 -15.41 5.48 9.95
N ASP A 543 -14.10 5.31 10.16
CA ASP A 543 -13.55 4.02 10.59
C ASP A 543 -13.95 3.75 12.06
N GLU A 544 -13.90 2.48 12.46
CA GLU A 544 -14.24 2.05 13.82
C GLU A 544 -13.17 1.15 14.43
N GLY A 545 -13.14 1.11 15.75
CA GLY A 545 -12.34 0.18 16.52
C GLY A 545 -13.23 -0.73 17.34
N HIS A 546 -12.79 -1.97 17.56
CA HIS A 546 -13.45 -2.88 18.49
C HIS A 546 -12.73 -2.85 19.83
N ILE A 547 -13.49 -2.87 20.91
CA ILE A 547 -12.96 -2.96 22.27
C ILE A 547 -13.57 -4.13 23.03
N SER A 548 -12.81 -4.68 23.98
CA SER A 548 -13.29 -5.68 24.92
C SER A 548 -14.29 -5.05 25.90
N PRO A 549 -15.10 -5.84 26.64
CA PRO A 549 -15.92 -5.32 27.72
C PRO A 549 -15.13 -4.51 28.75
N GLY A 550 -13.84 -4.84 28.96
CA GLY A 550 -12.93 -4.13 29.86
C GLY A 550 -12.21 -2.93 29.24
N GLY A 551 -12.50 -2.58 27.98
CA GLY A 551 -11.92 -1.43 27.30
C GLY A 551 -10.63 -1.69 26.52
N ASP A 552 -10.17 -2.94 26.39
CA ASP A 552 -8.96 -3.24 25.60
C ASP A 552 -9.24 -3.12 24.11
N PHE A 553 -8.38 -2.45 23.35
CA PHE A 553 -8.50 -2.39 21.89
C PHE A 553 -8.23 -3.76 21.25
N LEU A 554 -9.17 -4.23 20.44
CA LEU A 554 -9.15 -5.54 19.80
C LEU A 554 -8.73 -5.49 18.32
N GLY A 555 -8.94 -4.35 17.65
CA GLY A 555 -8.63 -4.17 16.23
C GLY A 555 -9.43 -3.03 15.59
N GLY A 556 -8.97 -2.53 14.45
CA GLY A 556 -9.64 -1.49 13.67
C GLY A 556 -10.27 -2.04 12.39
N ILE A 557 -11.38 -1.44 11.97
CA ILE A 557 -12.01 -1.64 10.67
C ILE A 557 -11.85 -0.35 9.86
N TYR A 558 -11.13 -0.47 8.76
CA TYR A 558 -10.72 0.61 7.87
C TYR A 558 -11.54 0.52 6.59
N ARG A 559 -12.41 1.50 6.39
CA ARG A 559 -13.40 1.49 5.32
C ARG A 559 -12.91 2.25 4.09
N PRO A 560 -13.34 1.87 2.88
CA PRO A 560 -13.16 2.73 1.71
C PRO A 560 -14.11 3.93 1.79
N ALA A 561 -13.92 4.90 0.88
CA ALA A 561 -14.91 5.91 0.60
C ALA A 561 -16.23 5.31 0.08
N PHE A 562 -17.26 6.14 -0.03
CA PHE A 562 -18.63 5.68 -0.22
C PHE A 562 -18.77 4.85 -1.50
N SER A 563 -19.30 3.63 -1.33
CA SER A 563 -19.49 2.65 -2.38
C SER A 563 -20.93 2.11 -2.26
N LEU A 564 -21.81 2.53 -3.17
CA LEU A 564 -23.20 2.09 -3.15
C LEU A 564 -23.31 0.61 -3.51
N ALA A 565 -22.50 0.13 -4.46
CA ALA A 565 -22.47 -1.29 -4.80
C ALA A 565 -22.05 -2.13 -3.58
N TYR A 566 -21.07 -1.66 -2.80
CA TYR A 566 -20.66 -2.35 -1.59
C TYR A 566 -21.74 -2.29 -0.51
N LEU A 567 -22.34 -1.11 -0.26
CA LEU A 567 -23.43 -0.94 0.69
C LEU A 567 -24.63 -1.86 0.35
N GLN A 568 -24.88 -2.10 -0.93
CA GLN A 568 -25.93 -2.99 -1.42
C GLN A 568 -25.59 -4.48 -1.32
N SER A 569 -24.30 -4.84 -1.33
CA SER A 569 -23.83 -6.22 -1.11
C SER A 569 -23.55 -6.53 0.36
N HIS A 570 -23.28 -5.53 1.18
CA HIS A 570 -22.93 -5.65 2.60
C HIS A 570 -23.15 -4.31 3.32
N PRO A 571 -23.85 -4.24 4.47
CA PRO A 571 -24.00 -3.02 5.27
C PRO A 571 -22.68 -2.63 5.96
N TYR A 572 -21.67 -2.27 5.17
CA TYR A 572 -20.31 -2.03 5.66
C TYR A 572 -20.17 -0.70 6.43
N ILE A 573 -21.12 0.22 6.27
CA ILE A 573 -21.20 1.48 7.03
C ILE A 573 -22.01 1.23 8.30
N VAL A 574 -21.38 1.43 9.46
CA VAL A 574 -22.01 1.15 10.77
C VAL A 574 -21.87 2.39 11.67
N HIS A 575 -20.79 2.50 12.45
CA HIS A 575 -20.54 3.64 13.32
C HIS A 575 -19.12 4.20 13.12
N LEU A 576 -18.82 5.46 13.41
CA LEU A 576 -19.73 6.57 13.73
C LEU A 576 -20.39 7.06 12.45
N ILE A 577 -21.69 7.30 12.48
CA ILE A 577 -22.45 7.92 11.39
C ILE A 577 -23.07 9.23 11.86
N ALA A 578 -23.07 10.22 10.97
CA ALA A 578 -23.73 11.49 11.21
C ALA A 578 -24.37 12.05 9.94
N PHE A 579 -25.49 12.75 10.11
CA PHE A 579 -26.27 13.31 9.02
C PHE A 579 -26.56 14.78 9.28
N SER A 580 -26.74 15.59 8.24
CA SER A 580 -27.33 16.91 8.44
C SER A 580 -28.78 16.77 8.94
N ALA A 581 -29.21 17.65 9.85
CA ALA A 581 -30.58 17.64 10.36
C ALA A 581 -31.61 17.75 9.22
N ARG A 582 -31.29 18.54 8.18
CA ARG A 582 -32.09 18.65 6.96
C ARG A 582 -32.27 17.30 6.26
N LEU A 583 -31.18 16.55 6.05
CA LEU A 583 -31.26 15.25 5.37
C LEU A 583 -32.14 14.27 6.15
N LEU A 584 -31.99 14.19 7.48
CA LEU A 584 -32.83 13.32 8.32
C LEU A 584 -34.30 13.72 8.28
N HIS A 585 -34.59 15.03 8.30
CA HIS A 585 -35.95 15.54 8.14
C HIS A 585 -36.54 15.14 6.78
N ASP A 586 -35.78 15.34 5.69
CA ASP A 586 -36.23 15.04 4.32
C ASP A 586 -36.55 13.56 4.10
N ILE A 587 -35.87 12.65 4.81
CA ILE A 587 -36.11 11.21 4.74
C ILE A 587 -37.06 10.69 5.85
N GLY A 588 -37.54 11.54 6.75
CA GLY A 588 -38.50 11.20 7.80
C GLY A 588 -37.93 10.44 9.01
N GLY A 589 -36.62 10.53 9.27
CA GLY A 589 -35.97 9.86 10.41
C GLY A 589 -35.94 8.33 10.30
N PHE A 590 -35.95 7.62 11.44
CA PHE A 590 -35.91 6.16 11.49
C PHE A 590 -37.28 5.55 11.18
N ASN A 591 -37.30 4.41 10.47
CA ASN A 591 -38.52 3.66 10.29
C ASN A 591 -38.87 2.89 11.59
N ALA A 592 -39.84 3.41 12.35
CA ALA A 592 -40.25 2.84 13.63
C ALA A 592 -40.91 1.45 13.53
N SER A 593 -41.26 0.98 12.32
CA SER A 593 -41.74 -0.41 12.16
C SER A 593 -40.62 -1.44 12.22
N LEU A 594 -39.35 -1.01 12.12
CA LEU A 594 -38.19 -1.90 12.16
C LEU A 594 -37.69 -2.05 13.60
N THR A 595 -37.63 -3.30 14.06
CA THR A 595 -37.08 -3.65 15.37
C THR A 595 -35.59 -4.00 15.32
N ILE A 596 -35.04 -4.16 14.11
CA ILE A 596 -33.65 -4.54 13.82
C ILE A 596 -33.27 -4.00 12.45
N SER A 597 -31.97 -3.78 12.18
CA SER A 597 -31.46 -3.23 10.92
C SER A 597 -32.04 -1.86 10.53
N GLN A 598 -32.56 -1.12 11.50
CA GLN A 598 -33.16 0.21 11.30
C GLN A 598 -32.15 1.25 10.82
N ASP A 599 -30.88 1.07 11.18
CA ASP A 599 -29.73 1.85 10.72
C ASP A 599 -29.45 1.62 9.24
N TYR A 600 -29.51 0.37 8.77
CA TYR A 600 -29.28 0.04 7.36
C TYR A 600 -30.34 0.66 6.44
N ASP A 601 -31.62 0.62 6.83
CA ASP A 601 -32.70 1.32 6.13
C ASP A 601 -32.47 2.84 6.10
N LEU A 602 -32.10 3.43 7.23
CA LEU A 602 -31.80 4.87 7.32
C LEU A 602 -30.63 5.26 6.41
N ILE A 603 -29.54 4.49 6.43
CA ILE A 603 -28.34 4.73 5.62
C ILE A 603 -28.66 4.67 4.12
N LEU A 604 -29.44 3.67 3.68
CA LEU A 604 -29.85 3.56 2.27
C LEU A 604 -30.74 4.75 1.85
N ARG A 605 -31.76 5.10 2.64
CA ARG A 605 -32.61 6.27 2.37
C ARG A 605 -31.82 7.58 2.37
N ALA A 606 -30.86 7.71 3.29
CA ALA A 606 -29.97 8.86 3.32
C ALA A 606 -29.07 8.91 2.08
N ALA A 607 -28.49 7.78 1.66
CA ALA A 607 -27.66 7.70 0.47
C ALA A 607 -28.43 8.03 -0.83
N GLU A 608 -29.72 7.74 -0.90
CA GLU A 608 -30.61 8.10 -2.02
C GLU A 608 -30.79 9.64 -2.17
N ARG A 609 -30.60 10.41 -1.09
CA ARG A 609 -30.90 11.86 -1.04
C ARG A 609 -29.69 12.75 -0.73
N ALA A 610 -28.63 12.18 -0.15
CA ALA A 610 -27.43 12.91 0.21
C ALA A 610 -26.75 13.50 -1.03
N ARG A 611 -26.25 14.73 -0.89
CA ARG A 611 -25.48 15.38 -1.96
C ARG A 611 -23.99 15.11 -1.80
N ASN A 612 -23.51 15.06 -0.55
CA ASN A 612 -22.11 14.87 -0.23
C ASN A 612 -21.97 13.85 0.90
N ILE A 613 -21.61 12.63 0.51
CA ILE A 613 -21.28 11.55 1.45
C ILE A 613 -19.76 11.56 1.67
N VAL A 614 -19.34 11.72 2.93
CA VAL A 614 -17.93 11.86 3.31
C VAL A 614 -17.51 10.76 4.28
N HIS A 615 -16.47 10.03 3.88
CA HIS A 615 -15.75 9.12 4.77
C HIS A 615 -14.65 9.89 5.51
N ILE A 616 -14.54 9.65 6.82
CA ILE A 616 -13.44 10.11 7.65
C ILE A 616 -12.56 8.89 7.99
N PRO A 617 -11.36 8.76 7.37
CA PRO A 617 -10.47 7.61 7.58
C PRO A 617 -9.71 7.72 8.92
N GLU A 618 -10.45 7.87 10.01
CA GLU A 618 -9.98 7.90 11.39
C GLU A 618 -10.92 7.03 12.23
N ILE A 619 -10.36 6.29 13.20
CA ILE A 619 -11.16 5.55 14.18
C ILE A 619 -11.82 6.58 15.12
N LEU A 620 -13.10 6.86 14.88
CA LEU A 620 -13.88 7.82 15.67
C LEU A 620 -14.91 7.15 16.58
N TYR A 621 -15.19 5.88 16.35
CA TYR A 621 -16.10 5.05 17.15
C TYR A 621 -15.38 3.83 17.69
N LEU A 622 -15.69 3.46 18.92
CA LEU A 622 -15.19 2.27 19.58
C LEU A 622 -16.37 1.41 20.02
N TRP A 623 -16.60 0.34 19.26
CA TRP A 623 -17.66 -0.62 19.50
C TRP A 623 -17.23 -1.66 20.54
N ARG A 624 -18.00 -1.77 21.62
CA ARG A 624 -17.77 -2.72 22.70
C ARG A 624 -18.39 -4.06 22.38
N GLN A 625 -17.54 -5.07 22.22
CA GLN A 625 -18.00 -6.43 21.93
C GLN A 625 -18.48 -7.13 23.21
N LEU A 626 -19.79 -7.17 23.42
CA LEU A 626 -20.42 -7.89 24.53
C LEU A 626 -20.82 -9.33 24.13
N PRO A 627 -20.68 -10.34 25.01
CA PRO A 627 -21.11 -11.72 24.72
C PRO A 627 -22.60 -11.85 24.38
N THR A 628 -23.42 -10.92 24.87
CA THR A 628 -24.88 -10.86 24.65
C THR A 628 -25.28 -10.00 23.44
N SER A 629 -24.31 -9.56 22.62
CA SER A 629 -24.61 -8.75 21.43
C SER A 629 -25.61 -9.49 20.53
N ALA A 630 -26.76 -8.85 20.27
CA ALA A 630 -27.95 -9.49 19.72
C ALA A 630 -27.77 -10.15 18.34
N GLY A 631 -26.70 -9.78 17.61
CA GLY A 631 -26.45 -10.24 16.24
C GLY A 631 -26.37 -11.75 16.06
N HIS A 632 -25.90 -12.52 17.05
CA HIS A 632 -25.78 -13.98 16.91
C HIS A 632 -27.09 -14.74 17.13
N GLN A 633 -27.92 -14.29 18.07
CA GLN A 633 -29.17 -14.97 18.40
C GLN A 633 -30.28 -14.65 17.39
N LEU A 634 -30.11 -13.60 16.59
CA LEU A 634 -31.10 -13.09 15.64
C LEU A 634 -30.62 -13.08 14.18
N GLN A 635 -29.57 -13.83 13.83
CA GLN A 635 -28.96 -13.78 12.49
C GLN A 635 -29.98 -13.95 11.35
N GLU A 636 -30.87 -14.93 11.45
CA GLU A 636 -31.92 -15.18 10.45
C GLU A 636 -32.85 -13.97 10.30
N LYS A 637 -33.29 -13.39 11.42
CA LYS A 637 -34.15 -12.20 11.43
C LYS A 637 -33.43 -10.96 10.86
N VAL A 638 -32.13 -10.79 11.14
CA VAL A 638 -31.29 -9.73 10.56
C VAL A 638 -31.24 -9.88 9.05
N MET A 639 -30.93 -11.09 8.55
CA MET A 639 -30.83 -11.37 7.12
C MET A 639 -32.15 -11.12 6.40
N GLN A 640 -33.26 -11.61 6.95
CA GLN A 640 -34.59 -11.42 6.38
C GLN A 640 -34.98 -9.94 6.34
N THR A 641 -34.77 -9.21 7.44
CA THR A 641 -35.12 -7.79 7.52
C THR A 641 -34.26 -6.96 6.55
N SER A 642 -32.95 -7.22 6.50
CA SER A 642 -32.01 -6.50 5.63
C SER A 642 -32.26 -6.78 4.15
N ALA A 643 -32.63 -8.01 3.78
CA ALA A 643 -33.08 -8.32 2.43
C ALA A 643 -34.34 -7.53 2.04
N GLY A 644 -35.35 -7.48 2.92
CA GLY A 644 -36.55 -6.67 2.69
C GLY A 644 -36.27 -5.17 2.58
N ILE A 645 -35.29 -4.65 3.32
CA ILE A 645 -34.82 -3.27 3.20
C ILE A 645 -34.20 -3.01 1.81
N LEU A 646 -33.40 -3.95 1.30
CA LEU A 646 -32.81 -3.84 -0.04
C LEU A 646 -33.85 -3.92 -1.16
N GLU A 647 -34.90 -4.73 -0.99
CA GLU A 647 -36.04 -4.78 -1.91
C GLU A 647 -36.84 -3.47 -1.89
N GLU A 648 -37.08 -2.89 -0.72
CA GLU A 648 -37.74 -1.59 -0.59
C GLU A 648 -36.88 -0.47 -1.20
N HIS A 649 -35.56 -0.45 -0.94
CA HIS A 649 -34.62 0.45 -1.60
C HIS A 649 -34.73 0.35 -3.12
N SER A 650 -34.71 -0.88 -3.64
CA SER A 650 -34.84 -1.16 -5.08
C SER A 650 -36.16 -0.65 -5.67
N ARG A 651 -37.28 -0.75 -4.92
CA ARG A 651 -38.57 -0.15 -5.30
C ARG A 651 -38.54 1.37 -5.31
N ARG A 652 -37.89 2.02 -4.34
CA ARG A 652 -37.80 3.49 -4.27
C ARG A 652 -37.01 4.12 -5.43
N ILE A 653 -36.03 3.39 -5.97
CA ILE A 653 -35.21 3.84 -7.10
C ILE A 653 -35.67 3.29 -8.46
N ASP A 654 -36.86 2.69 -8.53
CA ASP A 654 -37.45 2.10 -9.75
C ASP A 654 -36.55 1.06 -10.44
N ALA A 655 -35.84 0.25 -9.64
CA ALA A 655 -34.92 -0.79 -10.11
C ALA A 655 -35.31 -2.14 -9.52
N ALA A 656 -36.43 -2.71 -10.00
CA ALA A 656 -36.96 -3.99 -9.51
C ALA A 656 -35.86 -5.06 -9.40
N CYS A 657 -35.74 -5.69 -8.22
CA CYS A 657 -34.61 -6.53 -7.86
C CYS A 657 -35.05 -7.59 -6.86
N ASP A 658 -34.66 -8.84 -7.09
CA ASP A 658 -34.72 -9.87 -6.05
C ASP A 658 -33.46 -9.80 -5.19
N VAL A 659 -33.56 -10.19 -3.92
CA VAL A 659 -32.42 -10.21 -3.00
C VAL A 659 -32.27 -11.60 -2.40
N ALA A 660 -31.09 -12.18 -2.52
CA ALA A 660 -30.73 -13.47 -1.96
C ALA A 660 -29.59 -13.34 -0.93
N PRO A 661 -29.45 -14.30 0.00
CA PRO A 661 -28.26 -14.40 0.83
C PRO A 661 -26.99 -14.52 -0.02
N GLY A 662 -25.93 -13.81 0.40
CA GLY A 662 -24.61 -13.83 -0.22
C GLY A 662 -23.69 -14.89 0.38
N ILE A 663 -22.38 -14.64 0.34
CA ILE A 663 -21.34 -15.61 0.72
C ILE A 663 -21.29 -15.94 2.23
N ALA A 664 -21.83 -15.08 3.10
CA ALA A 664 -21.83 -15.26 4.55
C ALA A 664 -22.92 -14.38 5.19
N PHE A 665 -22.99 -14.39 6.53
CA PHE A 665 -23.86 -13.50 7.30
C PHE A 665 -23.62 -12.03 6.95
N ASN A 666 -24.70 -11.25 6.80
CA ASN A 666 -24.71 -9.86 6.35
C ASN A 666 -24.17 -9.60 4.93
N PHE A 667 -24.06 -10.62 4.08
CA PHE A 667 -23.78 -10.43 2.66
C PHE A 667 -25.03 -10.73 1.84
N PHE A 668 -25.26 -9.95 0.80
CA PHE A 668 -26.45 -10.03 -0.05
C PHE A 668 -26.06 -10.06 -1.51
N LYS A 669 -26.79 -10.87 -2.26
CA LYS A 669 -26.73 -10.93 -3.72
C LYS A 669 -27.97 -10.25 -4.28
N ARG A 670 -27.77 -9.19 -5.05
CA ARG A 670 -28.85 -8.47 -5.73
C ARG A 670 -29.01 -9.01 -7.14
N GLN A 671 -30.25 -9.21 -7.57
CA GLN A 671 -30.59 -9.66 -8.92
C GLN A 671 -31.61 -8.71 -9.55
N PRO A 672 -31.16 -7.54 -10.05
CA PRO A 672 -32.00 -6.64 -10.82
C PRO A 672 -32.69 -7.35 -11.99
N LYS A 673 -33.91 -6.95 -12.31
CA LYS A 673 -34.66 -7.47 -13.46
C LYS A 673 -34.19 -6.76 -14.73
N ILE A 674 -33.38 -7.45 -15.52
CA ILE A 674 -32.81 -6.92 -16.77
C ILE A 674 -33.53 -7.50 -17.98
N ASP A 675 -33.73 -6.66 -18.98
CA ASP A 675 -34.13 -7.09 -20.32
C ASP A 675 -32.88 -7.49 -21.13
N PHE A 676 -32.52 -8.77 -21.07
CA PHE A 676 -31.35 -9.31 -21.77
C PHE A 676 -31.43 -9.11 -23.29
N GLU A 677 -32.63 -9.15 -23.87
CA GLU A 677 -32.85 -9.00 -25.32
C GLU A 677 -32.54 -7.58 -25.81
N LYS A 678 -32.52 -6.59 -24.91
CA LYS A 678 -32.13 -5.20 -25.23
C LYS A 678 -30.67 -4.89 -24.93
N SER A 679 -29.99 -5.73 -24.15
CA SER A 679 -28.62 -5.48 -23.64
C SER A 679 -27.53 -5.86 -24.65
N SER A 680 -27.68 -5.42 -25.91
CA SER A 680 -26.78 -5.85 -27.00
C SER A 680 -25.31 -5.59 -26.69
N THR A 681 -24.45 -6.61 -26.89
CA THR A 681 -23.04 -6.58 -26.47
C THR A 681 -22.08 -6.93 -27.62
N ALA A 682 -21.12 -6.05 -27.89
CA ALA A 682 -20.00 -6.37 -28.78
C ALA A 682 -18.79 -6.82 -27.95
N ILE A 683 -18.23 -7.98 -28.27
CA ILE A 683 -17.09 -8.58 -27.57
C ILE A 683 -15.85 -8.38 -28.43
N ILE A 684 -14.91 -7.55 -27.97
CA ILE A 684 -13.69 -7.18 -28.67
C ILE A 684 -12.54 -8.03 -28.15
N ILE A 685 -11.97 -8.86 -29.02
CA ILE A 685 -10.84 -9.74 -28.71
C ILE A 685 -9.65 -9.33 -29.58
N LEU A 686 -8.54 -9.00 -28.96
CA LEU A 686 -7.29 -8.74 -29.67
C LEU A 686 -6.48 -10.02 -29.78
N THR A 687 -5.94 -10.30 -30.96
CA THR A 687 -5.09 -11.49 -31.16
C THR A 687 -3.89 -11.21 -32.03
N LYS A 688 -2.81 -11.92 -31.74
CA LYS A 688 -1.64 -12.08 -32.60
C LYS A 688 -1.06 -13.47 -32.35
N ASN A 689 -1.16 -14.33 -33.35
CA ASN A 689 -0.79 -15.73 -33.25
C ASN A 689 -1.54 -16.48 -32.13
N GLN A 690 -0.99 -17.63 -31.69
CA GLN A 690 -1.47 -18.42 -30.54
C GLN A 690 -2.91 -18.98 -30.70
N ALA A 691 -3.15 -19.70 -31.80
CA ALA A 691 -4.45 -20.29 -32.14
C ALA A 691 -5.13 -21.03 -30.98
N ALA A 692 -4.38 -21.78 -30.17
CA ALA A 692 -4.93 -22.53 -29.04
C ALA A 692 -5.54 -21.64 -27.94
N LEU A 693 -4.95 -20.47 -27.66
CA LEU A 693 -5.49 -19.51 -26.68
C LEU A 693 -6.76 -18.88 -27.23
N LEU A 694 -6.69 -18.35 -28.46
CA LEU A 694 -7.84 -17.74 -29.12
C LEU A 694 -9.01 -18.72 -29.23
N ARG A 695 -8.75 -19.97 -29.62
CA ARG A 695 -9.77 -21.01 -29.71
C ARG A 695 -10.46 -21.25 -28.38
N ARG A 696 -9.69 -21.40 -27.29
CA ARG A 696 -10.24 -21.59 -25.94
C ARG A 696 -11.09 -20.40 -25.52
N CYS A 697 -10.60 -19.17 -25.73
CA CYS A 697 -11.32 -17.95 -25.39
C CYS A 697 -12.67 -17.87 -26.13
N VAL A 698 -12.67 -17.99 -27.46
CA VAL A 698 -13.89 -17.90 -28.28
C VAL A 698 -14.87 -19.02 -27.94
N GLU A 699 -14.41 -20.27 -27.84
CA GLU A 699 -15.31 -21.40 -27.54
C GLU A 699 -15.92 -21.32 -26.14
N THR A 700 -15.17 -20.85 -25.14
CA THR A 700 -15.72 -20.69 -23.77
C THR A 700 -16.68 -19.52 -23.68
N LEU A 701 -16.46 -18.43 -24.43
CA LEU A 701 -17.44 -17.35 -24.59
C LEU A 701 -18.73 -17.89 -25.21
N GLU A 702 -18.66 -18.55 -26.37
CA GLU A 702 -19.84 -19.09 -27.06
C GLU A 702 -20.65 -20.05 -26.18
N LYS A 703 -19.99 -20.84 -25.32
CA LYS A 703 -20.63 -21.81 -24.42
C LYS A 703 -21.26 -21.18 -23.17
N THR A 704 -20.77 -20.04 -22.71
CA THR A 704 -21.16 -19.46 -21.41
C THR A 704 -21.98 -18.19 -21.52
N LEU A 705 -22.05 -17.57 -22.70
CA LEU A 705 -22.89 -16.40 -22.93
C LEU A 705 -24.38 -16.75 -22.86
N PRO A 706 -25.24 -15.85 -22.35
CA PRO A 706 -26.67 -16.11 -22.23
C PRO A 706 -27.32 -16.23 -23.62
N GLU A 707 -28.18 -17.23 -23.80
CA GLU A 707 -28.85 -17.50 -25.09
C GLU A 707 -29.71 -16.31 -25.58
N LYS A 708 -30.37 -15.61 -24.65
CA LYS A 708 -31.24 -14.46 -24.97
C LYS A 708 -30.49 -13.14 -25.19
N LEU A 709 -29.19 -13.11 -24.89
CA LEU A 709 -28.40 -11.89 -25.02
C LEU A 709 -28.01 -11.72 -26.50
N PRO A 710 -28.32 -10.58 -27.15
CA PRO A 710 -27.77 -10.29 -28.47
C PRO A 710 -26.29 -9.96 -28.32
N TRP A 711 -25.41 -10.87 -28.75
CA TRP A 711 -23.97 -10.64 -28.71
C TRP A 711 -23.31 -10.90 -30.07
N LYS A 712 -22.14 -10.30 -30.26
CA LYS A 712 -21.25 -10.61 -31.39
C LYS A 712 -19.79 -10.53 -30.97
N ILE A 713 -18.95 -11.33 -31.61
CA ILE A 713 -17.51 -11.31 -31.39
C ILE A 713 -16.83 -10.55 -32.55
N VAL A 714 -15.94 -9.64 -32.17
CA VAL A 714 -15.06 -8.84 -33.02
C VAL A 714 -13.62 -9.22 -32.69
N ILE A 715 -12.99 -9.99 -33.56
CA ILE A 715 -11.60 -10.40 -33.42
C ILE A 715 -10.73 -9.42 -34.22
N VAL A 716 -9.89 -8.66 -33.52
CA VAL A 716 -8.92 -7.77 -34.15
C VAL A 716 -7.61 -8.53 -34.31
N ASP A 717 -7.27 -8.87 -35.55
CA ASP A 717 -6.05 -9.60 -35.88
C ASP A 717 -4.89 -8.64 -36.13
N HIS A 718 -3.86 -8.69 -35.28
CA HIS A 718 -2.66 -7.85 -35.40
C HIS A 718 -1.56 -8.53 -36.22
N ASP A 719 -1.83 -8.73 -37.50
CA ASP A 719 -0.94 -9.40 -38.46
C ASP A 719 -0.45 -10.77 -37.94
N SER A 720 -1.37 -11.71 -37.65
CA SER A 720 -1.00 -13.08 -37.32
C SER A 720 -0.32 -13.78 -38.50
N THR A 721 0.74 -14.53 -38.21
CA THR A 721 1.60 -15.15 -39.24
C THR A 721 1.73 -16.66 -39.10
N ASP A 722 1.45 -17.24 -37.93
CA ASP A 722 1.49 -18.70 -37.81
C ASP A 722 0.31 -19.34 -38.54
N PRO A 723 0.55 -20.46 -39.26
CA PRO A 723 -0.48 -21.09 -40.09
C PRO A 723 -1.75 -21.46 -39.32
N GLU A 724 -1.61 -21.96 -38.09
CA GLU A 724 -2.75 -22.40 -37.26
C GLU A 724 -3.69 -21.24 -36.93
N THR A 725 -3.14 -20.07 -36.58
CA THR A 725 -3.95 -18.89 -36.26
C THR A 725 -4.60 -18.32 -37.51
N VAL A 726 -3.91 -18.29 -38.65
CA VAL A 726 -4.48 -17.83 -39.93
C VAL A 726 -5.64 -18.71 -40.36
N GLU A 727 -5.49 -20.04 -40.26
CA GLU A 727 -6.58 -20.99 -40.56
C GLU A 727 -7.77 -20.81 -39.61
N LEU A 728 -7.50 -20.63 -38.30
CA LEU A 728 -8.53 -20.38 -37.30
C LEU A 728 -9.28 -19.06 -37.54
N LEU A 729 -8.58 -18.00 -37.93
CA LEU A 729 -9.21 -16.72 -38.26
C LEU A 729 -10.09 -16.83 -39.50
N ALA A 730 -9.68 -17.61 -40.51
CA ALA A 730 -10.50 -17.89 -41.69
C ALA A 730 -11.76 -18.73 -41.35
N GLU A 731 -11.65 -19.64 -40.38
CA GLU A 731 -12.79 -20.36 -39.81
C GLU A 731 -13.74 -19.38 -39.11
N TYR A 732 -13.22 -18.52 -38.22
CA TYR A 732 -14.02 -17.57 -37.46
C TYR A 732 -14.62 -16.45 -38.28
N ALA A 733 -14.00 -16.01 -39.39
CA ALA A 733 -14.59 -15.02 -40.29
C ALA A 733 -15.93 -15.47 -40.90
N ARG A 734 -16.27 -16.76 -40.83
CA ARG A 734 -17.58 -17.30 -41.27
C ARG A 734 -18.70 -17.13 -40.24
N ARG A 735 -18.35 -16.90 -38.96
CA ARG A 735 -19.30 -16.83 -37.83
C ARG A 735 -19.20 -15.53 -37.03
N HIS A 736 -18.05 -14.88 -37.05
CA HIS A 736 -17.69 -13.69 -36.28
C HIS A 736 -17.11 -12.61 -37.18
N THR A 737 -16.98 -11.40 -36.64
CA THR A 737 -16.32 -10.30 -37.35
C THR A 737 -14.81 -10.38 -37.10
N VAL A 738 -14.02 -10.64 -38.14
CA VAL A 738 -12.55 -10.58 -38.07
C VAL A 738 -12.08 -9.30 -38.75
N VAL A 739 -11.37 -8.45 -38.03
CA VAL A 739 -10.88 -7.15 -38.53
C VAL A 739 -9.35 -7.18 -38.56
N PRO A 740 -8.72 -7.15 -39.75
CA PRO A 740 -7.27 -7.09 -39.84
C PRO A 740 -6.76 -5.70 -39.43
N TYR A 741 -5.66 -5.67 -38.68
CA TYR A 741 -4.96 -4.46 -38.28
C TYR A 741 -3.45 -4.61 -38.52
N SER A 742 -2.90 -3.75 -39.36
CA SER A 742 -1.47 -3.74 -39.66
C SER A 742 -0.76 -2.54 -39.04
N GLY A 743 0.48 -2.76 -38.55
CA GLY A 743 1.32 -1.69 -38.00
C GLY A 743 1.95 -2.02 -36.65
N SER A 744 2.45 -1.00 -35.95
CA SER A 744 3.04 -1.16 -34.60
C SER A 744 1.98 -1.59 -33.58
N PHE A 745 2.39 -2.46 -32.64
CA PHE A 745 1.50 -2.88 -31.55
C PHE A 745 1.17 -1.68 -30.64
N ASN A 746 -0.12 -1.41 -30.49
CA ASN A 746 -0.65 -0.45 -29.53
C ASN A 746 -2.01 -0.96 -29.06
N TYR A 747 -2.06 -1.51 -27.84
CA TYR A 747 -3.23 -2.16 -27.26
C TYR A 747 -4.45 -1.23 -27.23
N ALA A 748 -4.25 0.03 -26.85
CA ALA A 748 -5.30 1.05 -26.84
C ALA A 748 -5.86 1.32 -28.24
N ALA A 749 -4.98 1.50 -29.24
CA ALA A 749 -5.39 1.76 -30.62
C ALA A 749 -6.10 0.56 -31.26
N LEU A 750 -5.62 -0.66 -31.00
CA LEU A 750 -6.22 -1.91 -31.45
C LEU A 750 -7.66 -2.09 -30.92
N ASN A 751 -7.88 -1.83 -29.62
CA ASN A 751 -9.23 -1.87 -29.03
C ASN A 751 -10.15 -0.80 -29.63
N ASN A 752 -9.69 0.46 -29.71
CA ASN A 752 -10.45 1.53 -30.35
C ASN A 752 -10.80 1.19 -31.81
N PHE A 753 -9.87 0.57 -32.54
CA PHE A 753 -10.08 0.14 -33.91
C PHE A 753 -11.13 -0.96 -34.02
N GLY A 754 -11.11 -1.97 -33.14
CA GLY A 754 -12.14 -3.01 -33.06
C GLY A 754 -13.54 -2.45 -32.79
N VAL A 755 -13.65 -1.46 -31.91
CA VAL A 755 -14.92 -0.75 -31.66
C VAL A 755 -15.40 -0.05 -32.93
N ARG A 756 -14.55 0.77 -33.56
CA ARG A 756 -14.91 1.55 -34.76
C ARG A 756 -15.33 0.70 -35.96
N HIS A 757 -14.67 -0.45 -36.17
CA HIS A 757 -14.83 -1.23 -37.41
C HIS A 757 -15.65 -2.51 -37.24
N GLY A 758 -15.91 -2.97 -36.01
CA GLY A 758 -16.64 -4.22 -35.78
C GLY A 758 -17.78 -4.14 -34.75
N ALA A 759 -17.74 -3.22 -33.79
CA ALA A 759 -18.72 -3.21 -32.69
C ALA A 759 -20.13 -2.73 -33.10
N GLY A 760 -20.30 -2.07 -34.25
CA GLY A 760 -21.60 -1.63 -34.76
C GLY A 760 -22.36 -0.79 -33.73
N ASP A 761 -23.65 -1.06 -33.53
CA ASP A 761 -24.54 -0.29 -32.63
C ASP A 761 -24.76 -0.91 -31.23
N ALA A 762 -23.89 -1.83 -30.79
CA ALA A 762 -24.04 -2.50 -29.50
C ALA A 762 -24.10 -1.50 -28.33
N GLU A 763 -24.98 -1.77 -27.35
CA GLU A 763 -25.14 -0.95 -26.14
C GLU A 763 -23.93 -1.09 -25.20
N TYR A 764 -23.38 -2.30 -25.11
CA TYR A 764 -22.24 -2.62 -24.27
C TYR A 764 -21.05 -3.10 -25.09
N LEU A 765 -19.86 -2.81 -24.58
CA LEU A 765 -18.56 -3.20 -25.15
C LEU A 765 -17.85 -4.08 -24.11
N LEU A 766 -17.64 -5.35 -24.41
CA LEU A 766 -16.83 -6.25 -23.59
C LEU A 766 -15.43 -6.34 -24.20
N PHE A 767 -14.42 -5.83 -23.51
CA PHE A 767 -13.03 -6.01 -23.91
C PHE A 767 -12.46 -7.27 -23.27
N CYS A 768 -11.82 -8.11 -24.07
CA CYS A 768 -11.22 -9.37 -23.62
C CYS A 768 -9.82 -9.55 -24.22
N ASN A 769 -8.88 -10.03 -23.41
CA ASN A 769 -7.67 -10.65 -23.94
C ASN A 769 -8.00 -12.03 -24.52
N ASN A 770 -7.18 -12.51 -25.47
CA ASN A 770 -7.37 -13.84 -26.09
C ASN A 770 -6.97 -15.02 -25.20
N ASP A 771 -6.46 -14.78 -23.99
CA ASP A 771 -5.98 -15.77 -23.02
C ASP A 771 -6.84 -15.85 -21.75
N ILE A 772 -8.11 -15.43 -21.85
CA ILE A 772 -9.12 -15.71 -20.82
C ILE A 772 -9.83 -17.03 -21.06
N GLU A 773 -10.32 -17.62 -19.98
CA GLU A 773 -11.12 -18.83 -19.98
C GLU A 773 -12.31 -18.68 -19.03
N LEU A 774 -13.51 -18.90 -19.57
CA LEU A 774 -14.76 -18.76 -18.84
C LEU A 774 -15.28 -20.15 -18.46
N THR A 775 -15.15 -20.49 -17.19
CA THR A 775 -15.37 -21.87 -16.70
C THR A 775 -16.82 -22.17 -16.32
N GLN A 776 -17.65 -21.14 -16.10
CA GLN A 776 -19.02 -21.29 -15.63
C GLN A 776 -19.96 -20.28 -16.31
N PRO A 777 -21.20 -20.66 -16.70
CA PRO A 777 -22.25 -19.71 -17.08
C PRO A 777 -22.65 -18.76 -15.94
N GLY A 778 -23.38 -17.69 -16.24
CA GLY A 778 -23.90 -16.76 -15.23
C GLY A 778 -23.05 -15.51 -14.99
N TRP A 779 -21.80 -15.49 -15.49
CA TRP A 779 -20.85 -14.39 -15.29
C TRP A 779 -21.27 -13.11 -16.00
N MET A 780 -21.74 -13.22 -17.25
CA MET A 780 -22.19 -12.08 -18.04
C MET A 780 -23.47 -11.48 -17.44
N GLU A 781 -24.37 -12.33 -16.95
CA GLU A 781 -25.56 -11.91 -16.23
C GLU A 781 -25.20 -11.12 -14.97
N ARG A 782 -24.19 -11.55 -14.19
CA ARG A 782 -23.74 -10.78 -13.02
C ARG A 782 -23.18 -9.42 -13.42
N LEU A 783 -22.40 -9.34 -14.49
CA LEU A 783 -21.88 -8.06 -14.99
C LEU A 783 -23.02 -7.15 -15.46
N LEU A 784 -23.97 -7.67 -16.23
CA LEU A 784 -25.13 -6.92 -16.69
C LEU A 784 -26.01 -6.46 -15.51
N GLU A 785 -26.17 -7.26 -14.45
CA GLU A 785 -26.86 -6.87 -13.21
C GLU A 785 -26.20 -5.68 -12.53
N VAL A 786 -24.88 -5.63 -12.49
CA VAL A 786 -24.13 -4.44 -12.04
C VAL A 786 -24.37 -3.26 -12.97
N MET A 787 -24.40 -3.49 -14.29
CA MET A 787 -24.67 -2.48 -15.30
C MET A 787 -26.16 -2.08 -15.40
N ALA A 788 -27.07 -2.71 -14.66
CA ALA A 788 -28.47 -2.27 -14.61
C ALA A 788 -28.59 -0.85 -14.03
N ASP A 789 -27.61 -0.46 -13.21
CA ASP A 789 -27.48 0.91 -12.76
C ASP A 789 -26.86 1.79 -13.87
N GLU A 790 -27.65 2.76 -14.33
CA GLU A 790 -27.30 3.67 -15.40
C GLU A 790 -26.05 4.53 -15.13
N LYS A 791 -25.70 4.73 -13.85
CA LYS A 791 -24.50 5.46 -13.42
C LYS A 791 -23.26 4.58 -13.39
N VAL A 792 -23.36 3.27 -13.62
CA VAL A 792 -22.18 2.42 -13.81
C VAL A 792 -21.74 2.49 -15.27
N GLY A 793 -20.49 2.90 -15.46
CA GLY A 793 -19.85 3.04 -16.77
C GLY A 793 -19.03 1.81 -17.16
N ALA A 794 -18.51 1.07 -16.17
CA ALA A 794 -17.72 -0.13 -16.42
C ALA A 794 -17.79 -1.13 -15.25
N ALA A 795 -17.72 -2.42 -15.56
CA ALA A 795 -17.66 -3.50 -14.59
C ALA A 795 -16.71 -4.64 -15.04
N ALA A 796 -15.99 -5.25 -14.09
CA ALA A 796 -15.15 -6.43 -14.36
C ALA A 796 -15.38 -7.54 -13.31
N PRO A 797 -15.30 -8.82 -13.71
CA PRO A 797 -15.36 -9.94 -12.79
C PRO A 797 -14.05 -10.07 -12.00
N MET A 798 -14.05 -10.90 -10.96
CA MET A 798 -12.80 -11.41 -10.40
C MET A 798 -12.02 -12.19 -11.46
N MET A 799 -10.69 -12.14 -11.40
CA MET A 799 -9.83 -13.00 -12.21
C MET A 799 -8.95 -13.85 -11.31
N LEU A 800 -8.90 -15.13 -11.62
CA LEU A 800 -8.01 -16.10 -10.98
C LEU A 800 -6.87 -16.46 -11.93
N TYR A 801 -5.73 -16.81 -11.36
CA TYR A 801 -4.64 -17.45 -12.09
C TYR A 801 -5.07 -18.86 -12.59
N PRO A 802 -4.30 -19.49 -13.50
CA PRO A 802 -4.62 -20.81 -14.05
C PRO A 802 -4.79 -21.95 -13.04
N ASP A 803 -4.32 -21.76 -11.81
CA ASP A 803 -4.54 -22.72 -10.72
C ASP A 803 -6.00 -22.75 -10.24
N GLY A 804 -6.82 -21.78 -10.68
CA GLY A 804 -8.23 -21.70 -10.34
C GLY A 804 -8.51 -21.33 -8.88
N ASN A 805 -7.49 -20.93 -8.11
CA ASN A 805 -7.65 -20.60 -6.70
C ASN A 805 -6.91 -19.32 -6.29
N THR A 806 -5.83 -18.92 -6.97
CA THR A 806 -5.12 -17.71 -6.62
C THR A 806 -5.72 -16.49 -7.33
N VAL A 807 -6.07 -15.46 -6.56
CA VAL A 807 -6.61 -14.20 -7.08
C VAL A 807 -5.54 -13.44 -7.85
N GLN A 808 -5.88 -12.98 -9.05
CA GLN A 808 -5.07 -12.12 -9.88
C GLN A 808 -5.62 -10.68 -9.94
N HIS A 809 -6.95 -10.54 -9.93
CA HIS A 809 -7.63 -9.25 -9.99
C HIS A 809 -8.90 -9.25 -9.14
N ALA A 810 -8.96 -8.33 -8.19
CA ALA A 810 -10.18 -7.98 -7.46
C ALA A 810 -10.45 -6.46 -7.52
N GLY A 811 -10.21 -5.84 -8.69
CA GLY A 811 -10.12 -4.38 -8.88
C GLY A 811 -8.68 -3.86 -8.89
N VAL A 812 -8.49 -2.60 -9.30
CA VAL A 812 -7.20 -1.90 -9.29
C VAL A 812 -7.28 -0.68 -8.37
N SER A 813 -6.22 -0.44 -7.61
CA SER A 813 -6.05 0.77 -6.80
C SER A 813 -4.89 1.62 -7.30
N VAL A 814 -5.13 2.93 -7.36
CA VAL A 814 -4.14 3.93 -7.78
C VAL A 814 -3.21 4.30 -6.62
N GLY A 815 -1.90 4.30 -6.85
CA GLY A 815 -0.88 4.54 -5.82
C GLY A 815 -0.53 3.32 -4.95
N LEU A 816 -1.11 2.15 -5.26
CA LEU A 816 -0.81 0.87 -4.61
C LEU A 816 0.41 0.21 -5.26
N CYS A 817 1.37 -0.26 -4.45
CA CYS A 817 2.59 -0.96 -4.88
C CYS A 817 3.35 -0.25 -6.03
N GLY A 818 3.23 1.07 -6.15
CA GLY A 818 3.71 1.83 -7.29
C GLY A 818 2.64 2.79 -7.83
N PRO A 819 2.55 2.98 -9.17
CA PRO A 819 1.57 3.88 -9.78
C PRO A 819 0.13 3.37 -9.66
N ALA A 820 -0.09 2.07 -9.84
CA ALA A 820 -1.34 1.36 -9.62
C ALA A 820 -1.07 -0.16 -9.58
N GLU A 821 -1.88 -0.93 -8.84
CA GLU A 821 -1.75 -2.39 -8.78
C GLU A 821 -3.11 -3.06 -8.49
N HIS A 822 -3.22 -4.34 -8.86
CA HIS A 822 -4.38 -5.19 -8.65
C HIS A 822 -4.55 -5.53 -7.17
N LEU A 823 -5.76 -5.27 -6.66
CA LEU A 823 -6.17 -5.63 -5.32
C LEU A 823 -6.37 -7.14 -5.20
N GLY A 824 -6.05 -7.70 -4.03
CA GLY A 824 -6.18 -9.13 -3.73
C GLY A 824 -5.21 -10.05 -4.48
N LYS A 825 -4.31 -9.50 -5.31
CA LYS A 825 -3.35 -10.28 -6.08
C LYS A 825 -2.52 -11.19 -5.17
N PHE A 826 -2.41 -12.46 -5.54
CA PHE A 826 -1.75 -13.56 -4.82
C PHE A 826 -2.48 -14.07 -3.56
N LEU A 827 -3.68 -13.57 -3.27
CA LEU A 827 -4.50 -14.17 -2.21
C LEU A 827 -5.17 -15.45 -2.67
N VAL A 828 -5.45 -16.34 -1.72
CA VAL A 828 -6.24 -17.54 -1.94
C VAL A 828 -7.72 -17.17 -1.95
N SER A 829 -8.46 -17.63 -2.96
CA SER A 829 -9.89 -17.34 -3.12
C SER A 829 -10.79 -18.35 -2.40
N HIS A 830 -10.34 -19.59 -2.23
CA HIS A 830 -11.08 -20.68 -1.59
C HIS A 830 -10.21 -21.47 -0.60
N GLU A 831 -10.80 -21.86 0.52
CA GLU A 831 -10.26 -22.89 1.43
C GLU A 831 -10.36 -24.28 0.81
N ASP A 832 -9.64 -25.23 1.41
CA ASP A 832 -9.83 -26.66 1.12
C ASP A 832 -11.29 -27.07 1.31
N GLY A 833 -11.81 -27.81 0.33
CA GLY A 833 -13.24 -28.15 0.25
C GLY A 833 -14.10 -27.13 -0.52
N GLY A 834 -13.49 -26.09 -1.11
CA GLY A 834 -14.16 -25.20 -2.06
C GLY A 834 -14.98 -24.08 -1.42
N LYS A 835 -14.81 -23.85 -0.11
CA LYS A 835 -15.46 -22.73 0.59
C LYS A 835 -14.76 -21.42 0.22
N ARG A 836 -15.54 -20.44 -0.25
CA ARG A 836 -15.03 -19.10 -0.62
C ARG A 836 -14.49 -18.36 0.61
N LEU A 837 -13.30 -17.79 0.49
CA LEU A 837 -12.71 -16.91 1.49
C LEU A 837 -13.20 -15.47 1.28
N PRO A 838 -13.92 -14.84 2.23
CA PRO A 838 -14.47 -13.49 2.05
C PRO A 838 -13.38 -12.42 1.82
N GLY A 839 -12.20 -12.60 2.42
CA GLY A 839 -11.16 -11.58 2.48
C GLY A 839 -11.54 -10.42 3.41
N TYR A 840 -10.71 -9.37 3.41
CA TYR A 840 -10.91 -8.21 4.27
C TYR A 840 -12.31 -7.61 4.10
N GLN A 841 -13.15 -7.66 5.14
CA GLN A 841 -14.53 -7.15 5.11
C GLN A 841 -15.39 -7.70 3.95
N GLY A 842 -15.07 -8.89 3.43
CA GLY A 842 -15.76 -9.47 2.27
C GLY A 842 -15.39 -8.85 0.92
N MET A 843 -14.41 -7.94 0.85
CA MET A 843 -14.06 -7.18 -0.35
C MET A 843 -13.63 -8.03 -1.56
N MET A 844 -13.33 -9.32 -1.38
CA MET A 844 -13.07 -10.22 -2.50
C MET A 844 -14.35 -10.65 -3.22
N TRP A 845 -15.48 -10.79 -2.53
CA TRP A 845 -16.69 -11.43 -3.07
C TRP A 845 -17.93 -10.55 -3.14
N VAL A 846 -17.80 -9.26 -2.84
CA VAL A 846 -18.87 -8.27 -2.95
C VAL A 846 -18.69 -7.40 -4.18
N ASN A 847 -19.79 -6.91 -4.73
CA ASN A 847 -19.73 -5.84 -5.72
C ASN A 847 -19.30 -4.55 -5.01
N ARG A 848 -18.36 -3.79 -5.58
CA ARG A 848 -17.91 -2.53 -4.97
C ARG A 848 -17.31 -1.59 -6.01
N GLU A 849 -17.47 -0.30 -5.76
CA GLU A 849 -16.79 0.72 -6.54
C GLU A 849 -15.26 0.65 -6.31
N VAL A 850 -14.51 0.83 -7.40
CA VAL A 850 -13.03 0.85 -7.45
C VAL A 850 -12.57 2.00 -8.34
N ALA A 851 -11.32 2.45 -8.17
CA ALA A 851 -10.78 3.48 -9.05
C ALA A 851 -10.61 2.97 -10.50
N ALA A 852 -10.23 1.70 -10.66
CA ALA A 852 -10.05 1.09 -11.96
C ALA A 852 -10.26 -0.43 -11.95
N ILE A 853 -10.45 -0.97 -13.15
CA ILE A 853 -10.51 -2.40 -13.47
C ILE A 853 -9.59 -2.67 -14.67
N THR A 854 -9.27 -3.95 -14.93
CA THR A 854 -8.47 -4.31 -16.10
C THR A 854 -9.31 -4.78 -17.27
N THR A 855 -8.90 -4.44 -18.49
CA THR A 855 -9.59 -4.85 -19.73
C THR A 855 -9.16 -6.22 -20.23
N ALA A 856 -8.46 -7.02 -19.40
CA ALA A 856 -8.30 -8.45 -19.67
C ALA A 856 -9.67 -9.15 -19.81
N CYS A 857 -10.67 -8.72 -19.04
CA CYS A 857 -12.09 -8.95 -19.27
C CYS A 857 -12.89 -7.87 -18.53
N ALA A 858 -13.49 -6.93 -19.25
CA ALA A 858 -14.29 -5.87 -18.64
C ALA A 858 -15.41 -5.38 -19.58
N LEU A 859 -16.59 -5.19 -19.01
CA LEU A 859 -17.79 -4.71 -19.68
C LEU A 859 -17.95 -3.20 -19.48
N PHE A 860 -18.04 -2.46 -20.58
CA PHE A 860 -18.22 -1.02 -20.59
C PHE A 860 -19.56 -0.66 -21.19
N ARG A 861 -20.22 0.33 -20.61
CA ARG A 861 -21.36 0.98 -21.25
C ARG A 861 -20.84 1.83 -22.39
N ARG A 862 -21.36 1.64 -23.60
CA ARG A 862 -20.86 2.36 -24.78
C ARG A 862 -20.87 3.87 -24.61
N ARG A 863 -21.98 4.45 -24.11
CA ARG A 863 -22.08 5.89 -23.87
C ARG A 863 -21.00 6.43 -22.92
N ALA A 864 -20.59 5.66 -21.91
CA ALA A 864 -19.55 6.06 -20.97
C ALA A 864 -18.16 5.99 -21.62
N TYR A 865 -17.91 4.95 -22.41
CA TYR A 865 -16.68 4.79 -23.19
C TYR A 865 -16.52 5.91 -24.24
N GLU A 866 -17.59 6.23 -24.97
CA GLU A 866 -17.58 7.29 -26.00
C GLU A 866 -17.49 8.69 -25.39
N ALA A 867 -18.09 8.93 -24.22
CA ALA A 867 -18.02 10.22 -23.52
C ALA A 867 -16.58 10.66 -23.21
N VAL A 868 -15.65 9.72 -23.11
CA VAL A 868 -14.23 9.99 -22.84
C VAL A 868 -13.33 9.81 -24.06
N GLY A 869 -13.91 9.52 -25.24
CA GLY A 869 -13.17 9.31 -26.49
C GLY A 869 -12.50 7.93 -26.60
N GLY A 870 -12.92 6.94 -25.81
CA GLY A 870 -12.34 5.59 -25.79
C GLY A 870 -10.98 5.51 -25.08
N PHE A 871 -10.17 4.51 -25.44
CA PHE A 871 -8.82 4.38 -24.87
C PHE A 871 -7.93 5.53 -25.35
N ASN A 872 -7.09 6.05 -24.46
CA ASN A 872 -6.05 7.00 -24.85
C ASN A 872 -4.91 6.22 -25.52
N GLU A 873 -4.76 6.40 -26.84
CA GLU A 873 -3.77 5.68 -27.67
C GLU A 873 -2.31 6.06 -27.34
N GLU A 874 -2.09 7.08 -26.50
CA GLU A 874 -0.76 7.40 -25.99
C GLU A 874 -0.26 6.42 -24.91
N PHE A 875 -1.17 5.70 -24.23
CA PHE A 875 -0.84 4.58 -23.34
C PHE A 875 -0.83 3.29 -24.15
N GLN A 876 0.32 2.94 -24.71
CA GLN A 876 0.37 1.90 -25.75
C GLN A 876 0.17 0.49 -25.21
N VAL A 877 0.64 0.20 -24.00
CA VAL A 877 0.59 -1.15 -23.44
C VAL A 877 0.19 -1.18 -21.96
N GLY A 878 0.80 -0.34 -21.13
CA GLY A 878 0.50 -0.25 -19.69
C GLY A 878 -0.49 0.87 -19.37
N PHE A 879 -1.24 0.72 -18.28
CA PHE A 879 -2.14 1.73 -17.69
C PHE A 879 -3.27 2.28 -18.57
N ASN A 880 -3.45 1.80 -19.80
CA ASN A 880 -4.51 2.28 -20.69
C ASN A 880 -5.92 2.01 -20.14
N ASP A 881 -6.12 0.88 -19.46
CA ASP A 881 -7.35 0.49 -18.78
C ASP A 881 -7.62 1.34 -17.54
N THR A 882 -6.57 1.58 -16.75
CA THR A 882 -6.61 2.42 -15.56
C THR A 882 -6.91 3.87 -15.93
N ASP A 883 -6.25 4.43 -16.94
CA ASP A 883 -6.52 5.76 -17.47
C ASP A 883 -7.97 5.89 -17.98
N LEU A 884 -8.45 4.90 -18.74
CA LEU A 884 -9.82 4.86 -19.23
C LEU A 884 -10.84 4.90 -18.08
N CYS A 885 -10.64 4.06 -17.04
CA CYS A 885 -11.49 4.03 -15.86
C CYS A 885 -11.51 5.37 -15.12
N LEU A 886 -10.36 6.00 -14.93
CA LEU A 886 -10.25 7.29 -14.25
C LEU A 886 -10.93 8.43 -15.03
N ARG A 887 -10.81 8.44 -16.37
CA ARG A 887 -11.55 9.40 -17.22
C ARG A 887 -13.06 9.15 -17.19
N ILE A 888 -13.50 7.90 -17.16
CA ILE A 888 -14.92 7.55 -17.00
C ILE A 888 -15.43 8.06 -15.65
N TRP A 889 -14.65 7.89 -14.59
CA TRP A 889 -14.99 8.41 -13.27
C TRP A 889 -15.04 9.95 -13.23
N GLN A 890 -14.17 10.64 -13.98
CA GLN A 890 -14.27 12.10 -14.16
C GLN A 890 -15.58 12.56 -14.81
N GLN A 891 -16.30 11.68 -15.52
CA GLN A 891 -17.61 11.95 -16.12
C GLN A 891 -18.78 11.51 -15.21
N ASP A 892 -18.54 11.38 -13.89
CA ASP A 892 -19.53 10.95 -12.89
C ASP A 892 -20.12 9.53 -13.13
N TYR A 893 -19.43 8.70 -13.90
CA TYR A 893 -19.72 7.27 -13.96
C TYR A 893 -18.93 6.51 -12.90
N ARG A 894 -19.51 5.43 -12.39
CA ARG A 894 -18.86 4.51 -11.45
C ARG A 894 -18.21 3.36 -12.19
N VAL A 895 -17.08 2.91 -11.66
CA VAL A 895 -16.38 1.70 -12.09
C VAL A 895 -16.52 0.68 -10.97
N VAL A 896 -17.05 -0.51 -11.30
CA VAL A 896 -17.42 -1.52 -10.30
C VAL A 896 -16.65 -2.81 -10.50
N TYR A 897 -16.02 -3.28 -9.44
CA TYR A 897 -15.56 -4.65 -9.35
C TYR A 897 -16.74 -5.57 -9.00
N CYS A 898 -16.99 -6.60 -9.80
CA CYS A 898 -18.04 -7.59 -9.58
C CYS A 898 -17.45 -8.85 -8.92
N GLY A 899 -17.51 -8.91 -7.59
CA GLY A 899 -16.98 -10.02 -6.80
C GLY A 899 -17.85 -11.27 -6.80
N GLU A 900 -19.06 -11.23 -7.36
CA GLU A 900 -19.99 -12.37 -7.35
C GLU A 900 -19.67 -13.45 -8.40
N THR A 901 -18.76 -13.15 -9.33
CA THR A 901 -18.35 -14.05 -10.41
C THR A 901 -16.85 -13.93 -10.68
N PHE A 902 -16.27 -14.96 -11.30
CA PHE A 902 -14.86 -15.00 -11.62
C PHE A 902 -14.60 -15.68 -12.96
N ILE A 903 -13.46 -15.36 -13.57
CA ILE A 903 -12.92 -16.03 -14.76
C ILE A 903 -11.46 -16.46 -14.50
N ILE A 904 -10.92 -17.33 -15.37
CA ILE A 904 -9.49 -17.65 -15.37
C ILE A 904 -8.79 -16.78 -16.42
N HIS A 905 -7.65 -16.20 -16.08
CA HIS A 905 -6.79 -15.47 -17.02
C HIS A 905 -5.38 -16.07 -17.01
N HIS A 906 -4.94 -16.56 -18.17
CA HIS A 906 -3.69 -17.33 -18.32
C HIS A 906 -2.42 -16.47 -18.41
N GLU A 907 -2.53 -15.17 -18.15
CA GLU A 907 -1.52 -14.10 -18.06
C GLU A 907 -0.10 -14.45 -18.52
N SER A 908 0.42 -13.67 -19.49
CA SER A 908 1.77 -13.82 -20.05
C SER A 908 1.97 -15.10 -20.88
N ALA A 909 0.90 -15.83 -21.22
CA ALA A 909 0.97 -16.95 -22.17
C ALA A 909 1.40 -16.50 -23.59
N SER A 910 1.15 -15.23 -23.94
CA SER A 910 1.58 -14.60 -25.20
C SER A 910 2.82 -13.71 -25.09
N ARG A 911 3.26 -13.34 -23.86
CA ARG A 911 4.32 -12.34 -23.62
C ARG A 911 5.22 -12.77 -22.45
N GLY A 912 6.49 -13.09 -22.72
CA GLY A 912 7.44 -13.55 -21.69
C GLY A 912 7.64 -12.57 -20.53
N LYS A 913 7.85 -13.09 -19.30
CA LYS A 913 7.95 -12.29 -18.07
C LYS A 913 9.35 -11.69 -17.89
N SER A 914 9.44 -10.36 -17.75
CA SER A 914 10.61 -9.66 -17.23
C SER A 914 10.29 -9.11 -15.83
N PHE A 915 10.96 -9.63 -14.80
CA PHE A 915 10.70 -9.28 -13.39
C PHE A 915 11.68 -8.24 -12.83
N THR A 916 12.54 -7.64 -13.66
CA THR A 916 13.65 -6.79 -13.19
C THR A 916 13.51 -5.31 -13.55
N HIS A 917 12.63 -4.96 -14.48
CA HIS A 917 12.44 -3.60 -14.98
C HIS A 917 10.96 -3.35 -15.27
N ASP A 918 10.53 -2.08 -15.11
CA ASP A 918 9.26 -1.61 -15.64
C ASP A 918 9.17 -1.97 -17.13
N PRO A 919 8.19 -2.80 -17.55
CA PRO A 919 8.10 -3.23 -18.94
C PRO A 919 7.72 -2.09 -19.89
N HIS A 920 7.09 -1.02 -19.37
CA HIS A 920 6.56 0.10 -20.17
C HIS A 920 6.87 1.46 -19.52
N PRO A 921 8.16 1.86 -19.42
CA PRO A 921 8.56 3.06 -18.70
C PRO A 921 8.02 4.36 -19.28
N ALA A 922 7.68 4.39 -20.58
CA ALA A 922 7.03 5.53 -21.21
C ALA A 922 5.57 5.68 -20.73
N ASP A 923 4.82 4.59 -20.67
CA ASP A 923 3.44 4.57 -20.17
C ASP A 923 3.41 4.91 -18.68
N SER A 924 4.32 4.33 -17.88
CA SER A 924 4.44 4.67 -16.45
C SER A 924 4.74 6.15 -16.22
N ARG A 925 5.69 6.73 -16.98
CA ARG A 925 6.02 8.16 -16.89
C ARG A 925 4.79 9.01 -17.20
N ARG A 926 4.11 8.72 -18.31
CA ARG A 926 2.89 9.43 -18.70
C ARG A 926 1.80 9.29 -17.65
N PHE A 927 1.65 8.11 -17.05
CA PHE A 927 0.66 7.89 -16.00
C PHE A 927 0.96 8.75 -14.77
N PHE A 928 2.24 8.87 -14.37
CA PHE A 928 2.65 9.79 -13.30
C PHE A 928 2.44 11.27 -13.67
N GLU A 929 2.69 11.67 -14.92
CA GLU A 929 2.46 13.04 -15.39
C GLU A 929 0.97 13.40 -15.37
N THR A 930 0.10 12.49 -15.82
CA THR A 930 -1.36 12.71 -15.89
C THR A 930 -2.04 12.56 -14.52
N TRP A 931 -1.71 11.51 -13.77
CA TRP A 931 -2.43 11.07 -12.56
C TRP A 931 -1.60 11.15 -11.28
N GLY A 932 -0.38 11.68 -11.32
CA GLY A 932 0.49 11.80 -10.14
C GLY A 932 -0.10 12.62 -9.00
N TRP A 933 -0.99 13.56 -9.31
CA TRP A 933 -1.75 14.29 -8.29
C TRP A 933 -2.74 13.39 -7.53
N LEU A 934 -3.39 12.44 -8.22
CA LEU A 934 -4.32 11.47 -7.61
C LEU A 934 -3.54 10.46 -6.76
N ILE A 935 -2.41 9.94 -7.28
CA ILE A 935 -1.47 9.10 -6.52
C ILE A 935 -1.02 9.82 -5.24
N SER A 936 -0.68 11.11 -5.33
CA SER A 936 -0.26 11.91 -4.17
C SER A 936 -1.39 12.17 -3.17
N LYS A 937 -2.63 12.27 -3.64
CA LYS A 937 -3.82 12.47 -2.80
C LYS A 937 -4.26 11.16 -2.14
N GLY A 938 -4.10 10.04 -2.83
CA GLY A 938 -4.53 8.70 -2.46
C GLY A 938 -5.85 8.34 -3.14
N ASP A 939 -5.96 7.08 -3.55
CA ASP A 939 -7.19 6.48 -4.06
C ASP A 939 -8.25 6.43 -2.94
N PRO A 940 -9.43 7.06 -3.09
CA PRO A 940 -10.44 7.08 -2.04
C PRO A 940 -11.06 5.70 -1.77
N PHE A 941 -11.01 4.76 -2.72
CA PHE A 941 -11.52 3.41 -2.52
C PHE A 941 -10.50 2.48 -1.83
N TYR A 942 -9.31 2.99 -1.48
CA TYR A 942 -8.33 2.29 -0.65
C TYR A 942 -8.03 3.09 0.62
N ASN A 943 -8.39 2.55 1.78
CA ASN A 943 -8.25 3.29 3.03
C ASN A 943 -6.77 3.63 3.29
N PRO A 944 -6.42 4.89 3.59
CA PRO A 944 -5.03 5.32 3.75
C PRO A 944 -4.34 4.80 5.02
N ASN A 945 -5.08 4.15 5.93
CA ASN A 945 -4.54 3.44 7.09
C ASN A 945 -4.22 1.97 6.78
N LEU A 946 -4.45 1.52 5.54
CA LEU A 946 -3.97 0.25 5.03
C LEU A 946 -2.60 0.43 4.35
N ARG A 947 -1.83 -0.65 4.29
CA ARG A 947 -0.50 -0.69 3.70
C ARG A 947 -0.59 -0.41 2.20
N SER A 948 0.10 0.63 1.72
CA SER A 948 0.18 0.93 0.29
C SER A 948 1.19 0.06 -0.47
N ASP A 949 1.93 -0.81 0.22
CA ASP A 949 2.93 -1.72 -0.32
C ASP A 949 2.48 -3.19 -0.28
N SER A 950 1.19 -3.44 -0.06
CA SER A 950 0.59 -4.77 -0.04
C SER A 950 -0.76 -4.79 -0.75
N THR A 951 -1.05 -5.89 -1.46
CA THR A 951 -2.31 -6.11 -2.17
C THR A 951 -3.38 -6.75 -1.28
N SER A 952 -3.07 -7.08 -0.02
CA SER A 952 -3.89 -7.90 0.89
C SER A 952 -4.72 -7.11 1.92
N TRP A 953 -4.88 -5.79 1.76
CA TRP A 953 -5.61 -4.91 2.70
C TRP A 953 -5.12 -5.02 4.15
N GLU A 954 -3.81 -5.23 4.34
CA GLU A 954 -3.19 -5.25 5.66
C GLU A 954 -3.15 -3.85 6.29
N SER A 955 -3.36 -3.75 7.60
CA SER A 955 -3.27 -2.47 8.31
C SER A 955 -1.84 -1.91 8.31
N ALA A 956 -1.69 -0.61 8.02
CA ALA A 956 -0.42 0.09 8.13
C ALA A 956 -0.08 0.41 9.60
N PHE A 957 1.21 0.55 9.90
CA PHE A 957 1.67 1.00 11.21
C PHE A 957 1.24 2.47 11.44
N ILE A 958 0.42 2.73 12.45
CA ILE A 958 0.05 4.08 12.86
C ILE A 958 0.90 4.46 14.07
N SER A 959 2.08 5.05 13.83
CA SER A 959 3.01 5.46 14.90
C SER A 959 2.84 6.91 15.35
N ASP A 960 2.10 7.76 14.63
CA ASP A 960 2.06 9.20 14.92
C ASP A 960 0.72 9.87 14.54
N ARG A 961 -0.09 10.20 15.56
CA ARG A 961 -1.29 11.06 15.43
C ARG A 961 -0.95 12.53 15.18
N THR A 962 0.32 12.92 15.38
CA THR A 962 0.80 14.29 15.18
C THR A 962 1.33 14.57 13.78
N ALA A 963 1.36 13.55 12.91
CA ALA A 963 1.36 13.79 11.47
C ALA A 963 0.17 14.71 11.22
N LYS A 964 0.43 15.99 10.89
CA LYS A 964 -0.61 16.99 10.62
C LYS A 964 -1.70 16.26 9.85
N PRO A 965 -2.98 16.27 10.25
CA PRO A 965 -4.02 15.91 9.33
C PRO A 965 -3.74 16.82 8.15
N LYS A 966 -3.17 16.28 7.07
CA LYS A 966 -3.16 17.01 5.83
C LYS A 966 -4.64 17.24 5.67
N LEU A 967 -5.08 18.50 5.67
CA LEU A 967 -6.46 18.96 5.43
C LEU A 967 -7.05 18.43 4.08
N ARG A 968 -6.45 17.39 3.49
CA ARG A 968 -6.58 16.81 2.17
C ARG A 968 -7.57 15.64 2.08
N ARG A 969 -8.28 15.24 3.15
CA ARG A 969 -8.94 13.91 3.19
C ARG A 969 -10.47 13.85 3.40
N TYR A 970 -11.19 14.95 3.44
CA TYR A 970 -12.67 14.91 3.55
C TYR A 970 -13.38 15.04 2.21
N THR A 971 -12.80 14.56 1.10
CA THR A 971 -13.45 14.67 -0.22
C THR A 971 -14.28 13.43 -0.50
N SER A 972 -15.56 13.62 -0.83
CA SER A 972 -16.40 12.55 -1.40
C SER A 972 -15.80 12.08 -2.73
N PRO A 973 -15.99 10.82 -3.16
CA PRO A 973 -15.56 10.37 -4.48
C PRO A 973 -16.08 11.25 -5.62
N ALA A 974 -17.33 11.73 -5.52
CA ALA A 974 -17.92 12.64 -6.49
C ALA A 974 -17.19 14.00 -6.56
N SER A 975 -16.70 14.51 -5.42
CA SER A 975 -15.93 15.77 -5.37
C SER A 975 -14.44 15.61 -5.71
N MET A 976 -13.99 14.39 -6.06
CA MET A 976 -12.56 14.11 -6.21
C MET A 976 -11.90 14.92 -7.34
N PHE A 977 -12.65 15.18 -8.40
CA PHE A 977 -12.22 15.90 -9.61
C PHE A 977 -12.74 17.34 -9.72
N THR A 978 -13.57 17.78 -8.77
CA THR A 978 -14.01 19.18 -8.71
C THR A 978 -12.94 20.03 -8.03
N LYS A 979 -12.55 21.15 -8.68
CA LYS A 979 -11.47 22.05 -8.27
C LYS A 979 -11.69 22.75 -6.93
#